data_AF-A0A926ZWS4-F1
#
_entry.id   AF-A0A926ZWS4-F1
#
_cell.length_a   1.000
_cell.length_b   1.000
_cell.length_c   1.000
_cell.angle_alpha   90.00
_cell.angle_beta   90.00
_cell.angle_gamma   90.00
#
_symmetry.space_group_name_H-M   'P 1'
#
loop_
_entity.id
_entity.type
_entity.pdbx_description
1 polymer ?
#
loop_
_entity_poly.entity_id
_entity_poly.type
_entity_poly.pdbx_seq_one_letter_code
_entity_poly.pdbx_strand_id
1 'polypeptide(L)'
;MLRDARDYQILFLSLFLLLGLATRDWTLRPAGVGCAIAACLLTQWLMTRAAAWIKLGHSLPPTLDTVDHAAEPLPAAPFNWRSPLITALGLSLLLRVDHLPTMALAGFFAIASKFVLRVGDKHFFNPANFGIIAVLLLTHDAWVSPGQWGEEAWYALIFLGAGGLVLKRVGRWDTTLAFLSTYAALEALRNLWLGWSWDVWSHRLMSGSLLLFALFMVTDPRAIPNARPARLLWAAAIALLTFWLRNYLYLPTAVFWALFALSPLTLLLDHLWTAPTFMWKTLGKTSLLRRLGPSLGIIGGVAIAFFTLVPAAWAFCGFYVAKADTSLYNQASQVIIARDGNRTVLTMANDYQGDVQDFALVVPVPVLLTEDQVNVGDPAIVERLDAFSAPRLVEYFDPDPCAPVYPMAPSMAPGSLTSQAARGAAADQSLGVTVEASFSVGEYDIVILSARESDGLETWLRQNDYQLPSGASGLLQPYIRQGMKFFVAKVNLEEFDRGGFQSLRPLQMAYESPRFMLPIRLGMVNAQQEQDLMVYLLTPSGQVEVTNYRTVKIPSEAEIPVFVKDEFSDFYRSMFQLSHQQENRSVAFLEYAWDMGWCDPCAANPLTPEELRQAGVFWIGSAQAQARTGLMPPPGNNVFITRLHVRYARDKFPEDLVFQETSNRENFQGRYILRHAFSGGAACEAAEAYRRSLPERFEREAQTLARLTGWDVSEIRRKLPAVETAPTPWWRRLWP
;
A
#
# COMPACT_ATOMS: atom_id res chain seq x y z
N MET A 1 -10.94 20.18 -30.41
CA MET A 1 -9.74 20.20 -29.54
C MET A 1 -8.75 19.09 -29.89
N LEU A 2 -9.19 17.83 -29.97
CA LEU A 2 -8.35 16.64 -30.22
C LEU A 2 -7.80 16.55 -31.68
N ARG A 3 -6.63 17.12 -31.97
CA ARG A 3 -5.96 17.03 -33.30
C ARG A 3 -4.58 16.36 -33.27
N ASP A 4 -3.93 16.33 -32.11
CA ASP A 4 -2.68 15.63 -31.83
C ASP A 4 -2.99 14.38 -30.98
N ALA A 5 -2.26 13.28 -31.17
CA ALA A 5 -2.41 12.09 -30.32
C ALA A 5 -2.04 12.37 -28.85
N ARG A 6 -1.18 13.37 -28.59
CA ARG A 6 -0.86 13.88 -27.25
C ARG A 6 -2.05 14.54 -26.55
N ASP A 7 -3.01 15.11 -27.30
CA ASP A 7 -4.23 15.66 -26.70
C ASP A 7 -5.06 14.55 -26.02
N TYR A 8 -5.04 13.32 -26.58
CA TYR A 8 -5.69 12.15 -25.98
C TYR A 8 -4.91 11.63 -24.77
N GLN A 9 -3.57 11.59 -24.82
CA GLN A 9 -2.76 11.19 -23.67
C GLN A 9 -3.03 12.10 -22.46
N ILE A 10 -3.07 13.42 -22.66
CA ILE A 10 -3.41 14.38 -21.60
C ILE A 10 -4.84 14.11 -21.09
N LEU A 11 -5.83 13.97 -21.98
CA LEU A 11 -7.21 13.70 -21.59
C LEU A 11 -7.36 12.44 -20.72
N PHE A 12 -6.74 11.33 -21.11
CA PHE A 12 -6.86 10.07 -20.37
C PHE A 12 -6.04 10.04 -19.08
N LEU A 13 -4.83 10.61 -19.05
CA LEU A 13 -4.06 10.72 -17.81
C LEU A 13 -4.74 11.65 -16.80
N SER A 14 -5.33 12.76 -17.24
CA SER A 14 -6.17 13.61 -16.38
C SER A 14 -7.46 12.92 -15.93
N LEU A 15 -8.13 12.15 -16.81
CA LEU A 15 -9.32 11.39 -16.44
C LEU A 15 -9.00 10.33 -15.39
N PHE A 16 -7.89 9.62 -15.51
CA PHE A 16 -7.44 8.66 -14.50
C PHE A 16 -7.03 9.33 -13.20
N LEU A 17 -6.39 10.50 -13.26
CA LEU A 17 -6.02 11.25 -12.05
C LEU A 17 -7.26 11.70 -11.28
N LEU A 18 -8.28 12.21 -11.99
CA LEU A 18 -9.57 12.56 -11.40
C LEU A 18 -10.33 11.32 -10.90
N LEU A 19 -10.30 10.20 -11.63
CA LEU A 19 -10.95 8.96 -11.22
C LEU A 19 -10.30 8.40 -9.94
N GLY A 20 -8.98 8.34 -9.86
CA GLY A 20 -8.27 7.90 -8.65
C GLY A 20 -8.56 8.79 -7.45
N LEU A 21 -8.47 10.11 -7.62
CA LEU A 21 -8.82 11.09 -6.58
C LEU A 21 -10.29 11.03 -6.12
N ALA A 22 -11.21 10.58 -6.98
CA ALA A 22 -12.65 10.56 -6.68
C ALA A 22 -13.23 9.18 -6.32
N THR A 23 -12.47 8.09 -6.46
CA THR A 23 -12.99 6.70 -6.25
C THR A 23 -12.06 5.78 -5.45
N ARG A 24 -10.93 6.29 -4.95
CA ARG A 24 -9.88 5.50 -4.28
C ARG A 24 -9.23 6.20 -3.08
N ASP A 25 -9.76 7.34 -2.63
CA ASP A 25 -9.25 8.17 -1.51
C ASP A 25 -7.73 8.27 -1.44
N TRP A 26 -7.13 8.58 -2.59
CA TRP A 26 -5.70 8.68 -2.75
C TRP A 26 -5.09 9.73 -1.81
N THR A 27 -4.07 9.32 -1.05
CA THR A 27 -3.17 10.18 -0.23
C THR A 27 -2.37 11.21 -1.06
N LEU A 28 -2.62 11.31 -2.37
CA LEU A 28 -2.02 12.26 -3.28
C LEU A 28 -2.53 13.68 -3.00
N ARG A 29 -1.80 14.40 -2.13
CA ARG A 29 -2.03 15.82 -1.81
C ARG A 29 -2.10 16.65 -3.12
N PRO A 30 -3.18 17.42 -3.39
CA PRO A 30 -3.31 18.19 -4.64
C PRO A 30 -2.17 19.18 -4.90
N ALA A 31 -1.53 19.70 -3.84
CA ALA A 31 -0.33 20.52 -3.93
C ALA A 31 0.86 19.79 -4.62
N GLY A 32 0.98 18.46 -4.45
CA GLY A 32 1.96 17.64 -5.13
C GLY A 32 1.74 17.58 -6.65
N VAL A 33 0.48 17.44 -7.08
CA VAL A 33 0.10 17.49 -8.51
C VAL A 33 0.44 18.87 -9.11
N GLY A 34 0.07 19.95 -8.41
CA GLY A 34 0.41 21.32 -8.81
C GLY A 34 1.92 21.54 -8.90
N CYS A 35 2.68 21.03 -7.93
CA CYS A 35 4.14 21.08 -7.89
C CYS A 35 4.77 20.31 -9.07
N ALA A 36 4.32 19.09 -9.35
CA ALA A 36 4.80 18.29 -10.48
C ALA A 36 4.59 19.02 -11.83
N ILE A 37 3.40 19.61 -12.03
CA ILE A 37 3.06 20.37 -13.23
C ILE A 37 3.93 21.63 -13.34
N ALA A 38 4.06 22.41 -12.26
CA ALA A 38 4.86 23.62 -12.23
C ALA A 38 6.35 23.33 -12.50
N ALA A 39 6.94 22.36 -11.80
CA ALA A 39 8.34 21.96 -11.97
C ALA A 39 8.62 21.45 -13.39
N CYS A 40 7.72 20.64 -13.96
CA CYS A 40 7.87 20.15 -15.33
C CYS A 40 7.78 21.28 -16.37
N LEU A 41 6.84 22.21 -16.22
CA LEU A 41 6.67 23.35 -17.14
C LEU A 41 7.82 24.36 -17.03
N LEU A 42 8.25 24.69 -15.81
CA LEU A 42 9.38 25.58 -15.54
C LEU A 42 10.69 25.00 -16.10
N THR A 43 10.97 23.72 -15.82
CA THR A 43 12.16 23.05 -16.35
C THR A 43 12.13 22.97 -17.87
N GLN A 44 10.97 22.71 -18.48
CA GLN A 44 10.82 22.75 -19.94
C GLN A 44 11.15 24.14 -20.49
N TRP A 45 10.67 25.21 -19.85
CA TRP A 45 10.89 26.59 -20.28
C TRP A 45 12.37 26.99 -20.16
N LEU A 46 12.97 26.76 -18.98
CA LEU A 46 14.39 27.00 -18.72
C LEU A 46 15.29 26.27 -19.70
N MET A 47 15.12 24.96 -19.87
CA MET A 47 15.95 24.14 -20.76
C MET A 47 15.74 24.49 -22.24
N THR A 48 14.54 24.91 -22.64
CA THR A 48 14.30 25.40 -24.02
C THR A 48 15.02 26.73 -24.26
N ARG A 49 15.03 27.65 -23.26
CA ARG A 49 15.76 28.92 -23.33
C ARG A 49 17.28 28.72 -23.33
N ALA A 50 17.80 27.88 -22.44
CA ALA A 50 19.23 27.53 -22.38
C ALA A 50 19.72 26.89 -23.69
N ALA A 51 18.97 25.92 -24.24
CA ALA A 51 19.31 25.29 -25.52
C ALA A 51 19.24 26.25 -26.72
N ALA A 52 18.44 27.31 -26.66
CA ALA A 52 18.44 28.38 -27.66
C ALA A 52 19.64 29.33 -27.49
N TRP A 53 19.95 29.72 -26.25
CA TRP A 53 21.09 30.60 -25.93
C TRP A 53 22.44 29.96 -26.30
N ILE A 54 22.64 28.67 -25.97
CA ILE A 54 23.85 27.92 -26.36
C ILE A 54 24.01 27.88 -27.89
N LYS A 55 22.91 27.78 -28.65
CA LYS A 55 22.96 27.83 -30.11
C LYS A 55 23.37 29.21 -30.64
N LEU A 56 22.91 30.31 -30.03
CA LEU A 56 23.40 31.66 -30.39
C LEU A 56 24.88 31.85 -30.01
N GLY A 57 25.31 31.35 -28.85
CA GLY A 57 26.69 31.49 -28.38
C GLY A 57 27.73 30.80 -29.28
N HIS A 58 27.35 29.71 -29.95
CA HIS A 58 28.19 29.05 -30.95
C HIS A 58 28.14 29.70 -32.35
N SER A 59 27.23 30.64 -32.62
CA SER A 59 27.17 31.39 -33.88
C SER A 59 27.80 32.78 -33.74
N LEU A 60 29.09 32.82 -33.38
CA LEU A 60 29.93 34.02 -33.47
C LEU A 60 30.46 34.20 -34.91
N PRO A 61 30.25 35.35 -35.57
CA PRO A 61 30.82 35.62 -36.89
C PRO A 61 32.26 36.14 -36.79
N PRO A 62 33.25 35.49 -37.45
CA PRO A 62 34.62 35.99 -37.48
C PRO A 62 34.88 36.90 -38.70
N THR A 63 34.33 38.11 -38.72
CA THR A 63 34.89 39.27 -39.46
C THR A 63 34.20 40.57 -39.02
N LEU A 64 35.00 41.60 -38.73
CA LEU A 64 34.55 42.99 -38.84
C LEU A 64 34.54 43.35 -40.34
N ASP A 65 33.35 43.48 -40.94
CA ASP A 65 33.03 44.43 -42.03
C ASP A 65 31.67 44.11 -42.66
N THR A 66 30.59 44.70 -42.12
CA THR A 66 29.47 45.32 -42.88
C THR A 66 28.45 45.91 -41.90
N VAL A 67 27.76 46.97 -42.32
CA VAL A 67 26.76 47.71 -41.53
C VAL A 67 25.37 47.45 -42.15
N ASP A 68 24.30 47.71 -41.38
CA ASP A 68 22.90 47.74 -41.81
C ASP A 68 22.24 46.45 -42.30
N HIS A 69 22.17 45.44 -41.42
CA HIS A 69 20.94 44.67 -41.28
C HIS A 69 20.46 44.71 -39.82
N ALA A 70 19.24 45.21 -39.61
CA ALA A 70 18.58 45.14 -38.31
C ALA A 70 18.33 43.66 -37.96
N ALA A 71 18.87 43.20 -36.83
CA ALA A 71 18.73 41.81 -36.42
C ALA A 71 17.27 41.51 -36.05
N GLU A 72 16.53 40.87 -36.96
CA GLU A 72 15.21 40.33 -36.62
C GLU A 72 15.33 39.39 -35.41
N PRO A 73 14.49 39.55 -34.38
CA PRO A 73 14.55 38.70 -33.20
C PRO A 73 14.14 37.27 -33.59
N LEU A 74 15.14 36.38 -33.72
CA LEU A 74 14.99 34.98 -34.09
C LEU A 74 13.74 34.36 -33.44
N PRO A 75 12.79 33.82 -34.23
CA PRO A 75 11.47 33.44 -33.74
C PRO A 75 11.60 32.40 -32.63
N ALA A 76 11.25 32.81 -31.40
CA ALA A 76 11.42 31.99 -30.21
C ALA A 76 10.65 30.67 -30.37
N ALA A 77 11.38 29.54 -30.38
CA ALA A 77 10.82 28.23 -30.67
C ALA A 77 9.57 27.95 -29.79
N PRO A 78 8.41 27.62 -30.39
CA PRO A 78 7.13 27.67 -29.69
C PRO A 78 7.06 26.68 -28.52
N PHE A 79 6.68 27.18 -27.35
CA PHE A 79 6.71 26.43 -26.09
C PHE A 79 5.78 25.19 -26.13
N ASN A 80 6.39 24.01 -26.15
CA ASN A 80 5.70 22.73 -26.29
C ASN A 80 5.19 22.17 -24.94
N TRP A 81 4.19 22.84 -24.36
CA TRP A 81 3.57 22.50 -23.06
C TRP A 81 3.03 21.07 -22.93
N ARG A 82 2.72 20.38 -24.04
CA ARG A 82 2.14 19.03 -24.03
C ARG A 82 3.07 17.98 -23.43
N SER A 83 4.36 18.03 -23.77
CA SER A 83 5.35 17.05 -23.27
C SER A 83 5.54 17.10 -21.75
N PRO A 84 5.81 18.26 -21.12
CA PRO A 84 5.91 18.34 -19.66
C PRO A 84 4.59 18.03 -18.96
N LEU A 85 3.42 18.38 -19.51
CA LEU A 85 2.14 18.06 -18.89
C LEU A 85 1.88 16.54 -18.84
N ILE A 86 2.13 15.81 -19.94
CA ILE A 86 2.05 14.33 -19.95
C ILE A 86 3.00 13.73 -18.90
N THR A 87 4.21 14.30 -18.78
CA THR A 87 5.21 13.85 -17.81
C THR A 87 4.73 14.07 -16.37
N ALA A 88 4.23 15.28 -16.05
CA ALA A 88 3.74 15.63 -14.72
C ALA A 88 2.51 14.82 -14.29
N LEU A 89 1.57 14.56 -15.22
CA LEU A 89 0.43 13.68 -14.96
C LEU A 89 0.90 12.24 -14.73
N GLY A 90 1.84 11.73 -15.52
CA GLY A 90 2.45 10.41 -15.32
C GLY A 90 3.14 10.26 -13.98
N LEU A 91 3.90 11.27 -13.53
CA LEU A 91 4.48 11.32 -12.18
C LEU A 91 3.39 11.31 -11.11
N SER A 92 2.35 12.14 -11.24
CA SER A 92 1.24 12.23 -10.27
C SER A 92 0.47 10.91 -10.08
N LEU A 93 0.35 10.11 -11.14
CA LEU A 93 -0.36 8.82 -11.14
C LEU A 93 0.45 7.66 -10.53
N LEU A 94 1.76 7.79 -10.40
CA LEU A 94 2.68 6.68 -10.11
C LEU A 94 3.57 6.92 -8.88
N LEU A 95 4.07 8.14 -8.69
CA LEU A 95 4.98 8.52 -7.61
C LEU A 95 4.21 9.01 -6.38
N ARG A 96 4.72 8.67 -5.19
CA ARG A 96 4.33 9.25 -3.91
C ARG A 96 5.57 9.86 -3.25
N VAL A 97 5.39 11.01 -2.60
CA VAL A 97 6.44 11.68 -1.82
C VAL A 97 5.82 12.36 -0.61
N ASP A 98 6.58 12.51 0.46
CA ASP A 98 6.14 13.28 1.62
C ASP A 98 6.38 14.78 1.46
N HIS A 99 7.41 15.18 0.71
CA HIS A 99 7.83 16.58 0.61
C HIS A 99 7.78 17.14 -0.83
N LEU A 100 7.24 18.36 -0.97
CA LEU A 100 7.10 19.04 -2.27
C LEU A 100 8.44 19.26 -3.01
N PRO A 101 9.58 19.55 -2.36
CA PRO A 101 10.88 19.59 -3.03
C PRO A 101 11.24 18.30 -3.77
N THR A 102 10.88 17.13 -3.25
CA THR A 102 11.14 15.84 -3.89
C THR A 102 10.27 15.63 -5.12
N MET A 103 9.00 16.06 -5.09
CA MET A 103 8.17 16.10 -6.31
C MET A 103 8.71 17.09 -7.36
N ALA A 104 9.20 18.25 -6.92
CA ALA A 104 9.84 19.22 -7.81
C ALA A 104 11.12 18.65 -8.44
N LEU A 105 11.91 17.91 -7.65
CA LEU A 105 13.14 17.24 -8.08
C LEU A 105 12.86 16.12 -9.08
N ALA A 106 11.82 15.30 -8.86
CA ALA A 106 11.34 14.31 -9.82
C ALA A 106 10.93 14.97 -11.15
N GLY A 107 10.15 16.06 -11.09
CA GLY A 107 9.77 16.84 -12.27
C GLY A 107 10.94 17.50 -13.00
N PHE A 108 11.93 17.99 -12.25
CA PHE A 108 13.18 18.55 -12.79
C PHE A 108 13.99 17.48 -13.52
N PHE A 109 14.36 16.37 -12.85
CA PHE A 109 15.14 15.30 -13.48
C PHE A 109 14.42 14.67 -14.67
N ALA A 110 13.10 14.45 -14.56
CA ALA A 110 12.30 13.96 -15.67
C ALA A 110 12.44 14.84 -16.91
N ILE A 111 12.27 16.16 -16.77
CA ILE A 111 12.29 17.08 -17.91
C ILE A 111 13.71 17.43 -18.35
N ALA A 112 14.70 17.49 -17.46
CA ALA A 112 16.09 17.72 -17.80
C ALA A 112 16.69 16.55 -18.60
N SER A 113 16.33 15.31 -18.25
CA SER A 113 16.87 14.09 -18.88
C SER A 113 16.78 14.12 -20.42
N LYS A 114 15.63 14.50 -20.98
CA LYS A 114 15.42 14.57 -22.45
C LYS A 114 16.15 15.70 -23.17
N PHE A 115 16.71 16.69 -22.46
CA PHE A 115 17.56 17.73 -23.06
C PHE A 115 19.05 17.37 -23.03
N VAL A 116 19.50 16.75 -21.94
CA VAL A 116 20.90 16.39 -21.67
C VAL A 116 21.24 15.00 -22.21
N LEU A 117 20.40 14.00 -21.88
CA LEU A 117 20.57 12.60 -22.22
C LEU A 117 19.78 12.28 -23.51
N ARG A 118 20.30 12.75 -24.65
CA ARG A 118 19.70 12.52 -25.98
C ARG A 118 20.76 12.38 -27.08
N VAL A 119 20.43 11.61 -28.11
CA VAL A 119 21.17 11.54 -29.37
C VAL A 119 20.26 12.07 -30.48
N GLY A 120 20.65 13.21 -31.05
CA GLY A 120 19.84 13.95 -32.02
C GLY A 120 18.44 14.28 -31.47
N ASP A 121 17.44 13.61 -32.03
CA ASP A 121 16.02 13.84 -31.76
C ASP A 121 15.39 12.77 -30.82
N LYS A 122 16.18 11.82 -30.31
CA LYS A 122 15.75 10.76 -29.38
C LYS A 122 16.30 10.92 -27.96
N HIS A 123 15.48 10.64 -26.97
CA HIS A 123 15.88 10.61 -25.56
C HIS A 123 16.48 9.23 -25.23
N PHE A 124 17.48 9.16 -24.34
CA PHE A 124 17.96 7.87 -23.83
C PHE A 124 16.89 7.14 -23.01
N PHE A 125 16.15 7.88 -22.18
CA PHE A 125 15.21 7.34 -21.18
C PHE A 125 13.79 7.87 -21.39
N ASN A 126 12.79 7.13 -20.90
CA ASN A 126 11.47 7.70 -20.67
C ASN A 126 11.58 8.82 -19.60
N PRO A 127 11.12 10.06 -19.89
CA PRO A 127 11.25 11.19 -18.97
C PRO A 127 10.68 10.93 -17.57
N ALA A 128 9.43 10.45 -17.47
CA ALA A 128 8.80 10.20 -16.17
C ALA A 128 9.51 9.08 -15.40
N ASN A 129 9.97 8.03 -16.10
CA ASN A 129 10.67 6.92 -15.48
C ASN A 129 12.03 7.36 -14.91
N PHE A 130 12.76 8.22 -15.64
CA PHE A 130 14.02 8.80 -15.15
C PHE A 130 13.78 9.66 -13.90
N GLY A 131 12.70 10.46 -13.87
CA GLY A 131 12.34 11.25 -12.69
C GLY A 131 12.04 10.40 -11.45
N ILE A 132 11.27 9.31 -11.62
CA ILE A 132 10.96 8.36 -10.54
C ILE A 132 12.23 7.69 -10.02
N ILE A 133 13.02 7.06 -10.89
CA ILE A 133 14.25 6.35 -10.47
C ILE A 133 15.28 7.31 -9.85
N ALA A 134 15.37 8.56 -10.32
CA ALA A 134 16.25 9.55 -9.73
C ALA A 134 15.88 9.86 -8.27
N VAL A 135 14.61 10.09 -7.93
CA VAL A 135 14.24 10.37 -6.53
C VAL A 135 14.28 9.12 -5.65
N LEU A 136 13.93 7.93 -6.17
CA LEU A 136 14.07 6.67 -5.44
C LEU A 136 15.54 6.31 -5.09
N LEU A 137 16.52 6.94 -5.75
CA LEU A 137 17.96 6.80 -5.46
C LEU A 137 18.55 7.96 -4.65
N LEU A 138 18.03 9.17 -4.81
CA LEU A 138 18.61 10.41 -4.26
C LEU A 138 17.88 10.93 -3.01
N THR A 139 16.71 10.41 -2.70
CA THR A 139 15.88 10.84 -1.57
C THR A 139 15.32 9.64 -0.82
N HIS A 140 15.07 9.81 0.48
CA HIS A 140 14.44 8.80 1.32
C HIS A 140 12.93 9.01 1.49
N ASP A 141 12.36 10.12 1.00
CA ASP A 141 10.95 10.47 1.15
C ASP A 141 10.06 10.13 -0.06
N ALA A 142 10.51 9.23 -0.94
CA ALA A 142 9.84 8.88 -2.20
C ALA A 142 9.60 7.38 -2.31
N TRP A 143 8.38 7.00 -2.74
CA TRP A 143 8.01 5.61 -3.01
C TRP A 143 7.01 5.50 -4.17
N VAL A 144 6.71 4.27 -4.58
CA VAL A 144 5.69 3.95 -5.58
C VAL A 144 4.79 2.87 -4.98
N SER A 145 3.47 3.02 -5.10
CA SER A 145 2.50 2.05 -4.59
C SER A 145 1.86 1.28 -5.76
N PRO A 146 2.21 0.00 -6.00
CA PRO A 146 1.67 -0.75 -7.15
C PRO A 146 0.18 -1.09 -6.98
N GLY A 147 -0.23 -1.45 -5.76
CA GLY A 147 -1.58 -1.92 -5.41
C GLY A 147 -2.64 -0.84 -5.26
N GLN A 148 -2.28 0.46 -5.25
CA GLN A 148 -3.20 1.59 -5.02
C GLN A 148 -4.39 1.69 -6.00
N TRP A 149 -4.28 1.06 -7.16
CA TRP A 149 -5.36 1.00 -8.16
C TRP A 149 -6.39 -0.09 -7.87
N GLY A 150 -6.05 -1.07 -7.02
CA GLY A 150 -6.73 -2.35 -6.98
C GLY A 150 -6.54 -3.14 -8.27
N GLU A 151 -7.19 -4.31 -8.31
CA GLU A 151 -7.06 -5.30 -9.40
C GLU A 151 -8.45 -5.68 -9.95
N GLU A 152 -9.43 -4.78 -9.80
CA GLU A 152 -10.82 -4.98 -10.22
C GLU A 152 -10.98 -4.93 -11.76
N ALA A 153 -11.72 -5.90 -12.31
CA ALA A 153 -11.85 -6.10 -13.76
C ALA A 153 -12.35 -4.87 -14.53
N TRP A 154 -13.17 -4.02 -13.94
CA TRP A 154 -13.72 -2.84 -14.61
C TRP A 154 -12.69 -1.72 -14.81
N TYR A 155 -11.75 -1.52 -13.87
CA TYR A 155 -10.59 -0.65 -14.12
C TYR A 155 -9.70 -1.23 -15.21
N ALA A 156 -9.46 -2.55 -15.22
CA ALA A 156 -8.67 -3.20 -16.26
C ALA A 156 -9.30 -3.00 -17.66
N LEU A 157 -10.62 -3.13 -17.79
CA LEU A 157 -11.37 -2.82 -19.01
C LEU A 157 -11.26 -1.34 -19.42
N ILE A 158 -11.37 -0.41 -18.46
CA ILE A 158 -11.20 1.03 -18.71
C ILE A 158 -9.78 1.34 -19.20
N PHE A 159 -8.75 0.82 -18.51
CA PHE A 159 -7.35 1.00 -18.90
C PHE A 159 -7.08 0.44 -20.30
N LEU A 160 -7.42 -0.83 -20.56
CA LEU A 160 -7.20 -1.47 -21.86
C LEU A 160 -7.99 -0.78 -22.99
N GLY A 161 -9.22 -0.33 -22.74
CA GLY A 161 -10.03 0.40 -23.71
C GLY A 161 -9.48 1.79 -24.05
N ALA A 162 -9.22 2.62 -23.04
CA ALA A 162 -8.71 3.98 -23.20
C ALA A 162 -7.26 3.99 -23.70
N GLY A 163 -6.37 3.21 -23.07
CA GLY A 163 -4.99 3.03 -23.47
C GLY A 163 -4.88 2.39 -24.86
N GLY A 164 -5.71 1.40 -25.18
CA GLY A 164 -5.81 0.82 -26.52
C GLY A 164 -6.20 1.85 -27.59
N LEU A 165 -7.13 2.76 -27.28
CA LEU A 165 -7.47 3.88 -28.17
C LEU A 165 -6.29 4.86 -28.36
N VAL A 166 -5.56 5.19 -27.29
CA VAL A 166 -4.34 6.01 -27.34
C VAL A 166 -3.27 5.33 -28.21
N LEU A 167 -2.95 4.07 -27.94
CA LEU A 167 -1.93 3.31 -28.66
C LEU A 167 -2.25 3.12 -30.15
N LYS A 168 -3.54 3.03 -30.50
CA LYS A 168 -4.04 3.02 -31.88
C LYS A 168 -3.87 4.39 -32.58
N ARG A 169 -3.86 5.50 -31.83
CA ARG A 169 -3.56 6.86 -32.35
C ARG A 169 -2.07 7.15 -32.42
N VAL A 170 -1.29 6.70 -31.43
CA VAL A 170 0.19 6.84 -31.38
C VAL A 170 0.87 5.88 -32.36
N GLY A 171 0.23 4.75 -32.70
CA GLY A 171 0.79 3.75 -33.63
C GLY A 171 1.86 2.86 -33.00
N ARG A 172 1.71 2.54 -31.71
CA ARG A 172 2.67 1.77 -30.88
C ARG A 172 2.03 0.63 -30.06
N TRP A 173 0.82 0.20 -30.44
CA TRP A 173 0.13 -0.95 -29.84
C TRP A 173 0.96 -2.26 -29.92
N ASP A 174 1.84 -2.36 -30.91
CA ASP A 174 2.78 -3.47 -31.08
C ASP A 174 3.75 -3.63 -29.90
N THR A 175 4.07 -2.53 -29.23
CA THR A 175 5.06 -2.47 -28.15
C THR A 175 4.42 -2.89 -26.83
N THR A 176 3.24 -2.36 -26.51
CA THR A 176 2.41 -2.80 -25.38
C THR A 176 2.05 -4.28 -25.49
N LEU A 177 1.59 -4.73 -26.65
CA LEU A 177 1.19 -6.13 -26.82
C LEU A 177 2.39 -7.06 -26.62
N ALA A 178 3.57 -6.75 -27.16
CA ALA A 178 4.77 -7.55 -26.95
C ALA A 178 5.20 -7.61 -25.48
N PHE A 179 5.16 -6.49 -24.76
CA PHE A 179 5.45 -6.48 -23.31
C PHE A 179 4.42 -7.32 -22.54
N LEU A 180 3.12 -7.04 -22.71
CA LEU A 180 2.06 -7.71 -21.95
C LEU A 180 1.94 -9.19 -22.29
N SER A 181 2.07 -9.61 -23.56
CA SER A 181 1.99 -11.03 -23.92
C SER A 181 3.22 -11.81 -23.43
N THR A 182 4.42 -11.22 -23.49
CA THR A 182 5.63 -11.84 -22.92
C THR A 182 5.51 -11.97 -21.41
N TYR A 183 5.10 -10.89 -20.71
CA TYR A 183 4.94 -10.91 -19.26
C TYR A 183 3.85 -11.89 -18.81
N ALA A 184 2.68 -11.88 -19.46
CA ALA A 184 1.59 -12.81 -19.19
C ALA A 184 1.96 -14.27 -19.46
N ALA A 185 2.76 -14.55 -20.50
CA ALA A 185 3.26 -15.89 -20.78
C ALA A 185 4.27 -16.36 -19.71
N LEU A 186 5.17 -15.49 -19.26
CA LEU A 186 6.13 -15.80 -18.19
C LEU A 186 5.42 -16.05 -16.85
N GLU A 187 4.47 -15.19 -16.48
CA GLU A 187 3.64 -15.41 -15.29
C GLU A 187 2.75 -16.67 -15.44
N ALA A 188 2.22 -16.99 -16.62
CA ALA A 188 1.45 -18.23 -16.85
C ALA A 188 2.32 -19.49 -16.68
N LEU A 189 3.53 -19.48 -17.25
CA LEU A 189 4.52 -20.55 -17.10
C LEU A 189 4.93 -20.69 -15.62
N ARG A 190 5.09 -19.59 -14.89
CA ARG A 190 5.35 -19.60 -13.44
C ARG A 190 4.15 -20.12 -12.65
N ASN A 191 2.92 -19.75 -13.02
CA ASN A 191 1.69 -20.19 -12.35
C ASN A 191 1.51 -21.71 -12.49
N LEU A 192 1.67 -22.23 -13.71
CA LEU A 192 1.69 -23.66 -14.02
C LEU A 192 2.82 -24.39 -13.30
N TRP A 193 4.05 -23.87 -13.34
CA TRP A 193 5.20 -24.48 -12.67
C TRP A 193 5.04 -24.52 -11.15
N LEU A 194 4.47 -23.47 -10.55
CA LEU A 194 4.19 -23.44 -9.12
C LEU A 194 2.98 -24.27 -8.69
N GLY A 195 2.06 -24.62 -9.59
CA GLY A 195 0.81 -25.31 -9.26
C GLY A 195 -0.26 -24.37 -8.66
N TRP A 196 -0.17 -23.08 -8.97
CA TRP A 196 -1.15 -22.08 -8.54
C TRP A 196 -2.45 -22.15 -9.35
N SER A 197 -3.56 -21.73 -8.75
CA SER A 197 -4.82 -21.55 -9.49
C SER A 197 -4.72 -20.37 -10.44
N TRP A 198 -5.57 -20.33 -11.47
CA TRP A 198 -5.51 -19.27 -12.49
C TRP A 198 -5.93 -17.89 -11.97
N ASP A 199 -6.60 -17.84 -10.82
CA ASP A 199 -7.01 -16.61 -10.14
C ASP A 199 -5.79 -15.71 -9.84
N VAL A 200 -4.69 -16.30 -9.37
CA VAL A 200 -3.40 -15.62 -9.11
C VAL A 200 -2.82 -15.00 -10.39
N TRP A 201 -2.90 -15.71 -11.50
CA TRP A 201 -2.42 -15.22 -12.79
C TRP A 201 -3.26 -14.05 -13.30
N SER A 202 -4.59 -14.10 -13.15
CA SER A 202 -5.47 -12.97 -13.48
C SER A 202 -5.21 -11.76 -12.57
N HIS A 203 -5.12 -11.95 -11.25
CA HIS A 203 -4.79 -10.93 -10.24
C HIS A 203 -3.56 -10.11 -10.69
N ARG A 204 -2.41 -10.80 -10.83
CA ARG A 204 -1.13 -10.22 -11.27
C ARG A 204 -1.15 -9.41 -12.56
N LEU A 205 -2.08 -9.69 -13.48
CA LEU A 205 -2.24 -8.99 -14.76
C LEU A 205 -3.28 -7.86 -14.72
N MET A 206 -4.20 -7.89 -13.76
CA MET A 206 -5.24 -6.88 -13.56
C MET A 206 -4.76 -5.70 -12.71
N SER A 207 -3.60 -5.84 -12.03
CA SER A 207 -2.89 -4.77 -11.33
C SER A 207 -2.77 -3.47 -12.15
N GLY A 208 -3.46 -2.41 -11.71
CA GLY A 208 -3.56 -1.16 -12.49
C GLY A 208 -2.23 -0.44 -12.73
N SER A 209 -1.22 -0.67 -11.88
CA SER A 209 0.14 -0.13 -12.07
C SER A 209 0.85 -0.74 -13.29
N LEU A 210 0.72 -2.06 -13.49
CA LEU A 210 1.25 -2.77 -14.67
C LEU A 210 0.57 -2.26 -15.95
N LEU A 211 -0.74 -2.05 -15.90
CA LEU A 211 -1.51 -1.53 -17.04
C LEU A 211 -1.12 -0.10 -17.38
N LEU A 212 -1.03 0.81 -16.40
CA LEU A 212 -0.54 2.19 -16.63
C LEU A 212 0.86 2.21 -17.26
N PHE A 213 1.79 1.43 -16.71
CA PHE A 213 3.14 1.28 -17.26
C PHE A 213 3.11 0.81 -18.72
N ALA A 214 2.35 -0.26 -19.01
CA ALA A 214 2.28 -0.88 -20.32
C ALA A 214 1.56 -0.03 -21.39
N LEU A 215 0.62 0.82 -20.98
CA LEU A 215 -0.22 1.60 -21.89
C LEU A 215 0.27 3.05 -22.12
N PHE A 216 1.03 3.62 -21.16
CA PHE A 216 1.43 5.03 -21.19
C PHE A 216 2.94 5.27 -21.03
N MET A 217 3.70 4.33 -20.48
CA MET A 217 5.12 4.54 -20.12
C MET A 217 6.09 3.80 -21.06
N VAL A 218 5.91 2.48 -21.24
CA VAL A 218 6.75 1.64 -22.12
C VAL A 218 6.60 1.99 -23.62
N THR A 219 5.68 2.89 -23.96
CA THR A 219 5.33 3.26 -25.34
C THR A 219 5.54 4.74 -25.69
N ASP A 220 6.34 5.50 -24.92
CA ASP A 220 6.77 6.84 -25.34
C ASP A 220 7.55 6.72 -26.67
N PRO A 221 7.00 7.23 -27.79
CA PRO A 221 7.60 7.00 -29.11
C PRO A 221 8.94 7.73 -29.33
N ARG A 222 9.41 8.55 -28.37
CA ARG A 222 10.72 9.21 -28.38
C ARG A 222 11.79 8.50 -27.53
N ALA A 223 11.42 7.47 -26.78
CA ALA A 223 12.30 6.68 -25.90
C ALA A 223 12.26 5.16 -26.18
N ILE A 224 11.84 4.75 -27.40
CA ILE A 224 11.74 3.35 -27.85
C ILE A 224 12.31 3.19 -29.28
N PRO A 225 12.68 1.97 -29.74
CA PRO A 225 13.26 1.77 -31.07
C PRO A 225 12.35 2.17 -32.26
N ASN A 226 12.97 2.60 -33.37
CA ASN A 226 12.26 3.01 -34.60
C ASN A 226 11.73 1.81 -35.39
N ALA A 227 12.52 0.74 -35.50
CA ALA A 227 12.13 -0.46 -36.23
C ALA A 227 11.15 -1.33 -35.45
N ARG A 228 10.22 -1.99 -36.15
CA ARG A 228 9.26 -2.92 -35.54
C ARG A 228 9.92 -4.12 -34.86
N PRO A 229 10.82 -4.92 -35.50
CA PRO A 229 11.47 -6.04 -34.83
C PRO A 229 12.25 -5.60 -33.58
N ALA A 230 12.99 -4.49 -33.67
CA ALA A 230 13.71 -3.90 -32.55
C ALA A 230 12.79 -3.56 -31.35
N ARG A 231 11.59 -2.99 -31.58
CA ARG A 231 10.62 -2.73 -30.49
C ARG A 231 10.09 -4.01 -29.86
N LEU A 232 9.78 -5.03 -30.67
CA LEU A 232 9.25 -6.30 -30.16
C LEU A 232 10.28 -6.99 -29.25
N LEU A 233 11.55 -7.05 -29.70
CA LEU A 233 12.67 -7.60 -28.93
C LEU A 233 12.92 -6.79 -27.65
N TRP A 234 12.93 -5.46 -27.73
CA TRP A 234 13.15 -4.57 -26.58
C TRP A 234 12.02 -4.67 -25.53
N ALA A 235 10.76 -4.71 -25.97
CA ALA A 235 9.62 -4.88 -25.09
C ALA A 235 9.61 -6.27 -24.40
N ALA A 236 9.98 -7.33 -25.12
CA ALA A 236 10.15 -8.66 -24.56
C ALA A 236 11.31 -8.73 -23.55
N ALA A 237 12.43 -8.06 -23.82
CA ALA A 237 13.55 -7.95 -22.88
C ALA A 237 13.16 -7.23 -21.58
N ILE A 238 12.34 -6.16 -21.65
CA ILE A 238 11.79 -5.49 -20.47
C ILE A 238 10.83 -6.41 -19.70
N ALA A 239 9.99 -7.19 -20.38
CA ALA A 239 9.11 -8.16 -19.73
C ALA A 239 9.90 -9.28 -19.01
N LEU A 240 10.94 -9.82 -19.64
CA LEU A 240 11.86 -10.80 -19.04
C LEU A 240 12.57 -10.24 -17.81
N LEU A 241 13.16 -9.04 -17.90
CA LEU A 241 13.84 -8.40 -16.78
C LEU A 241 12.87 -8.02 -15.65
N THR A 242 11.68 -7.52 -15.97
CA THR A 242 10.60 -7.25 -15.00
C THR A 242 10.23 -8.53 -14.25
N PHE A 243 9.98 -9.63 -14.96
CA PHE A 243 9.62 -10.91 -14.39
C PHE A 243 10.73 -11.44 -13.46
N TRP A 244 12.00 -11.29 -13.84
CA TRP A 244 13.13 -11.68 -13.00
C TRP A 244 13.23 -10.83 -11.72
N LEU A 245 13.26 -9.50 -11.86
CA LEU A 245 13.34 -8.55 -10.73
C LEU A 245 12.17 -8.73 -9.74
N ARG A 246 10.94 -8.93 -10.24
CA ARG A 246 9.75 -9.11 -9.39
C ARG A 246 9.75 -10.46 -8.67
N ASN A 247 10.07 -11.56 -9.36
CA ASN A 247 9.86 -12.92 -8.82
C ASN A 247 11.09 -13.55 -8.16
N TYR A 248 12.31 -13.06 -8.43
CA TYR A 248 13.55 -13.58 -7.84
C TYR A 248 14.25 -12.58 -6.92
N LEU A 249 14.19 -11.27 -7.21
CA LEU A 249 14.71 -10.23 -6.30
C LEU A 249 13.62 -9.59 -5.42
N TYR A 250 12.37 -10.02 -5.54
CA TYR A 250 11.21 -9.56 -4.75
C TYR A 250 10.95 -8.04 -4.81
N LEU A 251 11.39 -7.36 -5.87
CA LEU A 251 11.24 -5.92 -6.04
C LEU A 251 9.82 -5.54 -6.52
N PRO A 252 8.98 -4.84 -5.72
CA PRO A 252 7.63 -4.46 -6.15
C PRO A 252 7.64 -3.47 -7.33
N THR A 253 8.68 -2.65 -7.42
CA THR A 253 8.87 -1.60 -8.44
C THR A 253 9.56 -2.07 -9.72
N ALA A 254 9.68 -3.40 -9.93
CA ALA A 254 10.45 -4.04 -11.00
C ALA A 254 10.26 -3.46 -12.42
N VAL A 255 9.03 -3.06 -12.81
CA VAL A 255 8.74 -2.49 -14.14
C VAL A 255 9.54 -1.21 -14.43
N PHE A 256 9.71 -0.34 -13.43
CA PHE A 256 10.39 0.95 -13.57
C PHE A 256 11.90 0.76 -13.70
N TRP A 257 12.46 -0.15 -12.89
CA TRP A 257 13.87 -0.56 -12.95
C TRP A 257 14.21 -1.26 -14.27
N ALA A 258 13.36 -2.18 -14.75
CA ALA A 258 13.57 -2.87 -16.02
C ALA A 258 13.54 -1.90 -17.22
N LEU A 259 12.59 -0.97 -17.25
CA LEU A 259 12.54 0.09 -18.26
C LEU A 259 13.77 1.00 -18.18
N PHE A 260 14.23 1.36 -16.98
CA PHE A 260 15.41 2.23 -16.81
C PHE A 260 16.68 1.54 -17.31
N ALA A 261 16.95 0.32 -16.85
CA ALA A 261 18.15 -0.43 -17.21
C ALA A 261 18.26 -0.72 -18.72
N LEU A 262 17.13 -0.98 -19.39
CA LEU A 262 17.09 -1.29 -20.83
C LEU A 262 16.79 -0.08 -21.73
N SER A 263 16.58 1.12 -21.17
CA SER A 263 16.40 2.36 -21.93
C SER A 263 17.60 2.69 -22.85
N PRO A 264 18.88 2.61 -22.41
CA PRO A 264 20.03 2.87 -23.28
C PRO A 264 20.17 1.93 -24.49
N LEU A 265 19.65 0.69 -24.38
CA LEU A 265 19.69 -0.31 -25.44
C LEU A 265 18.96 0.15 -26.71
N THR A 266 18.01 1.10 -26.59
CA THR A 266 17.23 1.62 -27.72
C THR A 266 18.09 2.22 -28.83
N LEU A 267 19.20 2.89 -28.47
CA LEU A 267 20.12 3.52 -29.43
C LEU A 267 20.97 2.48 -30.18
N LEU A 268 21.41 1.42 -29.49
CA LEU A 268 22.08 0.28 -30.12
C LEU A 268 21.15 -0.40 -31.14
N LEU A 269 19.88 -0.61 -30.74
CA LEU A 269 18.88 -1.25 -31.60
C LEU A 269 18.47 -0.39 -32.81
N ASP A 270 18.48 0.93 -32.70
CA ASP A 270 18.30 1.84 -33.85
C ASP A 270 19.50 1.81 -34.82
N HIS A 271 20.72 1.64 -34.30
CA HIS A 271 21.94 1.47 -35.12
C HIS A 271 21.96 0.11 -35.84
N LEU A 272 21.38 -0.94 -35.24
CA LEU A 272 21.26 -2.26 -35.84
C LEU A 272 20.09 -2.36 -36.84
N TRP A 273 18.98 -1.66 -36.59
CA TRP A 273 17.80 -1.66 -37.46
C TRP A 273 17.35 -0.24 -37.85
N THR A 274 17.91 0.25 -38.95
CA THR A 274 17.54 1.54 -39.56
C THR A 274 16.05 1.60 -39.91
N ALA A 275 15.35 2.58 -39.35
CA ALA A 275 13.94 2.86 -39.63
C ALA A 275 13.64 4.36 -39.40
N PRO A 276 12.64 4.94 -40.09
CA PRO A 276 12.33 6.37 -39.98
C PRO A 276 11.93 6.78 -38.56
N THR A 277 12.37 7.97 -38.15
CA THR A 277 12.11 8.53 -36.82
C THR A 277 10.63 8.85 -36.60
N PHE A 278 10.19 8.82 -35.35
CA PHE A 278 8.78 9.08 -35.04
C PHE A 278 8.44 10.58 -35.12
N MET A 279 7.45 10.88 -35.97
CA MET A 279 6.81 12.19 -36.08
C MET A 279 5.33 12.11 -35.68
N TRP A 280 4.90 13.06 -34.85
CA TRP A 280 3.49 13.22 -34.46
C TRP A 280 2.67 13.69 -35.68
N LYS A 281 1.75 12.85 -36.16
CA LYS A 281 0.89 13.18 -37.32
C LYS A 281 -0.30 14.04 -36.88
N THR A 282 -0.37 15.27 -37.37
CA THR A 282 -1.58 16.11 -37.28
C THR A 282 -2.66 15.59 -38.21
N LEU A 283 -3.90 15.47 -37.71
CA LEU A 283 -5.03 14.96 -38.49
C LEU A 283 -5.56 16.02 -39.47
N GLY A 284 -5.62 15.66 -40.76
CA GLY A 284 -6.26 16.47 -41.81
C GLY A 284 -7.77 16.63 -41.59
N LYS A 285 -8.35 17.73 -42.11
CA LYS A 285 -9.74 18.17 -41.81
C LYS A 285 -10.86 17.21 -42.22
N THR A 286 -10.61 16.22 -43.10
CA THR A 286 -11.61 15.69 -44.04
C THR A 286 -12.13 14.25 -43.78
N SER A 287 -12.11 13.74 -42.54
CA SER A 287 -12.65 12.39 -42.24
C SER A 287 -13.42 12.22 -40.92
N LEU A 288 -13.64 13.31 -40.16
CA LEU A 288 -13.96 13.24 -38.73
C LEU A 288 -15.41 12.83 -38.37
N LEU A 289 -16.32 12.71 -39.33
CA LEU A 289 -17.76 12.49 -39.10
C LEU A 289 -18.36 11.20 -39.71
N ARG A 290 -17.57 10.31 -40.33
CA ARG A 290 -18.10 9.15 -41.09
C ARG A 290 -17.53 7.77 -40.70
N ARG A 291 -16.89 7.64 -39.54
CA ARG A 291 -16.33 6.36 -39.01
C ARG A 291 -16.48 6.17 -37.49
N LEU A 292 -17.54 6.72 -36.89
CA LEU A 292 -17.90 6.47 -35.49
C LEU A 292 -19.29 5.82 -35.41
N GLY A 293 -19.29 4.48 -35.42
CA GLY A 293 -20.46 3.62 -35.27
C GLY A 293 -20.21 2.25 -35.94
N PRO A 294 -20.65 1.12 -35.35
CA PRO A 294 -21.33 0.93 -34.06
C PRO A 294 -20.41 0.32 -32.96
N SER A 295 -19.09 0.38 -33.10
CA SER A 295 -18.12 -0.38 -32.27
C SER A 295 -18.05 -0.05 -30.78
N LEU A 296 -18.79 0.94 -30.27
CA LEU A 296 -18.83 1.31 -28.85
C LEU A 296 -19.95 0.61 -28.07
N GLY A 297 -21.04 0.20 -28.73
CA GLY A 297 -22.18 -0.44 -28.05
C GLY A 297 -21.93 -1.91 -27.67
N ILE A 298 -21.09 -2.61 -28.43
CA ILE A 298 -20.88 -4.06 -28.28
C ILE A 298 -20.01 -4.39 -27.05
N ILE A 299 -19.06 -3.52 -26.69
CA ILE A 299 -18.13 -3.77 -25.58
C ILE A 299 -18.83 -3.68 -24.21
N GLY A 300 -19.86 -2.83 -24.08
CA GLY A 300 -20.64 -2.72 -22.84
C GLY A 300 -21.60 -3.90 -22.58
N GLY A 301 -22.04 -4.62 -23.61
CA GLY A 301 -23.06 -5.67 -23.49
C GLY A 301 -22.57 -6.99 -22.89
N VAL A 302 -21.27 -7.28 -22.94
CA VAL A 302 -20.70 -8.58 -22.52
C VAL A 302 -20.43 -8.64 -21.01
N ALA A 303 -20.33 -7.49 -20.33
CA ALA A 303 -19.88 -7.40 -18.94
C ALA A 303 -20.95 -7.76 -17.87
N ILE A 304 -22.19 -8.07 -18.28
CA ILE A 304 -23.36 -8.16 -17.37
C ILE A 304 -23.78 -9.61 -17.08
N ALA A 305 -23.26 -10.60 -17.82
CA ALA A 305 -23.79 -11.97 -17.84
C ALA A 305 -23.13 -12.98 -16.88
N PHE A 306 -22.33 -12.55 -15.90
CA PHE A 306 -21.49 -13.45 -15.08
C PHE A 306 -21.50 -13.15 -13.57
N PHE A 307 -22.69 -13.10 -12.96
CA PHE A 307 -22.86 -13.10 -11.50
C PHE A 307 -24.03 -13.98 -11.08
N THR A 308 -23.74 -15.17 -10.54
CA THR A 308 -24.68 -15.94 -9.70
C THR A 308 -23.92 -16.93 -8.78
N LEU A 309 -24.18 -16.81 -7.47
CA LEU A 309 -24.19 -17.87 -6.45
C LEU A 309 -22.92 -18.71 -6.19
N VAL A 310 -22.17 -18.34 -5.14
CA VAL A 310 -21.36 -19.24 -4.28
C VAL A 310 -21.41 -18.72 -2.82
N PRO A 311 -21.55 -19.58 -1.78
CA PRO A 311 -21.45 -19.20 -0.35
C PRO A 311 -19.98 -19.15 0.17
N ALA A 312 -19.75 -18.80 1.45
CA ALA A 312 -18.46 -18.28 1.98
C ALA A 312 -17.56 -19.30 2.76
N ALA A 313 -16.27 -18.97 3.04
CA ALA A 313 -15.26 -19.75 3.82
C ALA A 313 -14.21 -18.92 4.70
N TRP A 314 -14.06 -19.22 6.02
CA TRP A 314 -13.31 -18.61 7.19
C TRP A 314 -12.16 -19.59 7.59
N ALA A 315 -10.87 -19.42 7.25
CA ALA A 315 -9.79 -19.81 8.20
C ALA A 315 -8.45 -19.07 7.97
N PHE A 316 -7.88 -18.59 9.08
CA PHE A 316 -6.49 -18.40 9.54
C PHE A 316 -5.32 -18.15 8.53
N CYS A 317 -4.14 -17.83 9.06
CA CYS A 317 -2.91 -17.53 8.31
C CYS A 317 -1.88 -18.67 8.27
N GLY A 318 -2.04 -19.70 9.10
CA GLY A 318 -1.35 -21.00 8.99
C GLY A 318 -2.39 -22.12 9.12
N PHE A 319 -2.10 -23.37 8.76
CA PHE A 319 -3.07 -24.45 9.01
C PHE A 319 -2.74 -25.16 10.32
N TYR A 320 -3.78 -25.39 11.12
CA TYR A 320 -3.70 -26.28 12.28
C TYR A 320 -3.84 -27.73 11.81
N VAL A 321 -3.16 -28.64 12.51
CA VAL A 321 -3.31 -30.08 12.27
C VAL A 321 -3.49 -30.83 13.59
N ALA A 322 -4.57 -31.61 13.66
CA ALA A 322 -4.98 -32.40 14.82
C ALA A 322 -4.71 -33.90 14.66
N LYS A 323 -4.79 -34.63 15.77
CA LYS A 323 -5.03 -36.07 15.80
C LYS A 323 -6.51 -36.31 16.13
N ALA A 324 -7.06 -37.44 15.70
CA ALA A 324 -8.47 -37.82 15.88
C ALA A 324 -9.52 -36.80 15.35
N ASP A 325 -10.81 -37.08 15.58
CA ASP A 325 -11.96 -36.46 14.88
C ASP A 325 -12.50 -35.18 15.56
N THR A 326 -11.64 -34.19 15.79
CA THR A 326 -12.00 -32.88 16.36
C THR A 326 -12.14 -31.79 15.29
N SER A 327 -13.17 -30.94 15.36
CA SER A 327 -13.31 -29.76 14.50
C SER A 327 -12.61 -28.53 15.10
N LEU A 328 -11.80 -27.84 14.28
CA LEU A 328 -10.89 -26.77 14.71
C LEU A 328 -11.45 -25.39 14.32
N TYR A 329 -11.45 -24.44 15.27
CA TYR A 329 -11.96 -23.07 15.08
C TYR A 329 -10.99 -22.03 15.65
N ASN A 330 -11.04 -20.80 15.11
CA ASN A 330 -10.23 -19.64 15.50
C ASN A 330 -11.02 -18.36 15.11
N GLN A 331 -11.12 -17.39 16.01
CA GLN A 331 -11.98 -16.21 15.84
C GLN A 331 -11.24 -14.98 15.26
N ALA A 332 -10.00 -14.75 15.66
CA ALA A 332 -9.14 -13.69 15.12
C ALA A 332 -7.66 -14.06 15.33
N SER A 333 -6.76 -13.55 14.49
CA SER A 333 -5.32 -13.81 14.63
C SER A 333 -4.51 -12.53 14.62
N GLN A 334 -3.51 -12.46 15.51
CA GLN A 334 -2.72 -11.26 15.78
C GLN A 334 -1.25 -11.52 15.46
N VAL A 335 -0.66 -10.67 14.62
CA VAL A 335 0.72 -10.86 14.14
C VAL A 335 1.50 -9.56 14.25
N ILE A 336 2.63 -9.58 14.96
CA ILE A 336 3.57 -8.46 15.05
C ILE A 336 4.73 -8.72 14.09
N ILE A 337 5.09 -7.74 13.27
CA ILE A 337 6.26 -7.83 12.36
C ILE A 337 7.13 -6.59 12.57
N ALA A 338 8.24 -6.74 13.29
CA ALA A 338 9.26 -5.71 13.44
C ALA A 338 10.33 -5.85 12.35
N ARG A 339 10.59 -4.80 11.56
CA ARG A 339 11.53 -4.86 10.42
C ARG A 339 12.39 -3.60 10.27
N ASP A 340 13.68 -3.81 9.98
CA ASP A 340 14.62 -2.81 9.47
C ASP A 340 15.48 -3.45 8.37
N GLY A 341 15.37 -2.93 7.14
CA GLY A 341 16.07 -3.45 5.97
C GLY A 341 15.65 -4.88 5.61
N ASN A 342 16.55 -5.86 5.80
CA ASN A 342 16.29 -7.29 5.57
C ASN A 342 16.01 -8.07 6.86
N ARG A 343 16.22 -7.47 8.05
CA ARG A 343 16.05 -8.14 9.34
C ARG A 343 14.60 -8.06 9.78
N THR A 344 14.01 -9.18 10.16
CA THR A 344 12.61 -9.26 10.61
C THR A 344 12.47 -10.12 11.85
N VAL A 345 11.69 -9.64 12.81
CA VAL A 345 11.15 -10.46 13.91
C VAL A 345 9.63 -10.58 13.70
N LEU A 346 9.16 -11.82 13.53
CA LEU A 346 7.77 -12.18 13.31
C LEU A 346 7.25 -12.84 14.59
N THR A 347 6.31 -12.20 15.27
CA THR A 347 5.61 -12.75 16.45
C THR A 347 4.17 -13.08 16.08
N MET A 348 3.70 -14.28 16.40
CA MET A 348 2.34 -14.73 16.07
C MET A 348 1.61 -15.16 17.34
N ALA A 349 0.44 -14.55 17.58
CA ALA A 349 -0.48 -14.89 18.65
C ALA A 349 -1.75 -15.53 18.06
N ASN A 350 -2.13 -16.68 18.60
CA ASN A 350 -3.14 -17.56 18.05
C ASN A 350 -4.24 -17.81 19.09
N ASP A 351 -5.45 -17.30 18.84
CA ASP A 351 -6.65 -17.62 19.63
C ASP A 351 -7.17 -19.02 19.23
N TYR A 352 -6.65 -20.05 19.92
CA TYR A 352 -7.01 -21.44 19.70
C TYR A 352 -7.99 -21.92 20.77
N GLN A 353 -9.13 -22.47 20.33
CA GLN A 353 -10.28 -22.81 21.18
C GLN A 353 -10.68 -24.30 21.06
N GLY A 354 -9.67 -25.18 21.06
CA GLY A 354 -9.85 -26.64 21.04
C GLY A 354 -8.92 -27.35 22.04
N ASP A 355 -8.93 -28.68 22.05
CA ASP A 355 -8.05 -29.46 22.92
C ASP A 355 -6.58 -29.25 22.53
N VAL A 356 -5.78 -28.79 23.50
CA VAL A 356 -4.37 -28.38 23.31
C VAL A 356 -3.47 -29.57 22.93
N GLN A 357 -3.91 -30.79 23.25
CA GLN A 357 -3.19 -32.04 22.97
C GLN A 357 -3.05 -32.31 21.46
N ASP A 358 -3.99 -31.79 20.67
CA ASP A 358 -4.08 -31.96 19.23
C ASP A 358 -3.62 -30.70 18.46
N PHE A 359 -2.85 -29.81 19.09
CA PHE A 359 -2.35 -28.60 18.44
C PHE A 359 -0.98 -28.80 17.77
N ALA A 360 -0.94 -28.66 16.45
CA ALA A 360 0.26 -28.33 15.70
C ALA A 360 0.02 -27.13 14.75
N LEU A 361 0.94 -26.17 14.79
CA LEU A 361 0.99 -24.97 13.95
C LEU A 361 2.05 -25.13 12.86
N VAL A 362 1.66 -25.01 11.59
CA VAL A 362 2.58 -25.09 10.44
C VAL A 362 2.66 -23.74 9.71
N VAL A 363 3.85 -23.14 9.68
CA VAL A 363 4.09 -21.80 9.10
C VAL A 363 5.26 -21.84 8.08
N PRO A 364 5.07 -21.32 6.85
CA PRO A 364 6.14 -21.17 5.87
C PRO A 364 7.08 -20.02 6.26
N VAL A 365 8.36 -20.32 6.49
CA VAL A 365 9.40 -19.32 6.79
C VAL A 365 10.39 -19.21 5.62
N PRO A 366 10.93 -18.00 5.34
CA PRO A 366 11.68 -17.76 4.11
C PRO A 366 13.11 -18.31 4.12
N VAL A 367 13.63 -18.68 5.29
CA VAL A 367 14.96 -19.25 5.53
C VAL A 367 14.85 -20.41 6.52
N LEU A 368 15.95 -21.12 6.76
CA LEU A 368 16.08 -22.00 7.93
C LEU A 368 16.26 -21.13 9.17
N LEU A 369 15.52 -21.44 10.24
CA LEU A 369 15.76 -20.87 11.57
C LEU A 369 16.59 -21.84 12.42
N THR A 370 17.36 -21.30 13.36
CA THR A 370 18.04 -22.04 14.44
C THR A 370 17.33 -21.86 15.78
N GLU A 371 17.75 -22.58 16.81
CA GLU A 371 17.16 -22.51 18.16
C GLU A 371 17.25 -21.11 18.77
N ASP A 372 18.39 -20.44 18.63
CA ASP A 372 18.63 -19.06 19.07
C ASP A 372 17.80 -18.00 18.30
N GLN A 373 17.16 -18.40 17.21
CA GLN A 373 16.30 -17.55 16.39
C GLN A 373 14.81 -17.69 16.72
N VAL A 374 14.43 -18.57 17.66
CA VAL A 374 13.04 -18.77 18.06
C VAL A 374 12.87 -18.57 19.57
N ASN A 375 11.87 -17.78 19.93
CA ASN A 375 11.57 -17.42 21.31
C ASN A 375 10.06 -17.48 21.58
N VAL A 376 9.67 -17.57 22.84
CA VAL A 376 8.26 -17.42 23.27
C VAL A 376 8.08 -16.02 23.88
N GLY A 377 7.16 -15.25 23.29
CA GLY A 377 6.83 -13.90 23.73
C GLY A 377 5.85 -13.87 24.90
N ASP A 378 5.67 -12.70 25.48
CA ASP A 378 4.66 -12.44 26.51
C ASP A 378 3.32 -12.03 25.83
N PRO A 379 2.20 -12.72 26.08
CA PRO A 379 0.88 -12.34 25.58
C PRO A 379 0.52 -10.87 25.85
N ALA A 380 0.90 -10.33 27.01
CA ALA A 380 0.56 -8.97 27.42
C ALA A 380 1.14 -7.91 26.50
N ILE A 381 2.21 -8.21 25.74
CA ILE A 381 2.79 -7.27 24.77
C ILE A 381 1.93 -7.15 23.50
N VAL A 382 1.23 -8.24 23.13
CA VAL A 382 0.24 -8.22 22.04
C VAL A 382 -0.98 -7.42 22.48
N GLU A 383 -1.48 -7.65 23.69
CA GLU A 383 -2.58 -6.88 24.29
C GLU A 383 -2.23 -5.39 24.44
N ARG A 384 -1.01 -5.05 24.84
CA ARG A 384 -0.53 -3.66 24.97
C ARG A 384 -0.43 -2.97 23.61
N LEU A 385 0.04 -3.66 22.57
CA LEU A 385 0.03 -3.14 21.19
C LEU A 385 -1.39 -2.97 20.66
N ASP A 386 -2.29 -3.91 20.95
CA ASP A 386 -3.70 -3.81 20.56
C ASP A 386 -4.38 -2.61 21.23
N ALA A 387 -4.35 -2.53 22.56
CA ALA A 387 -4.96 -1.45 23.34
C ALA A 387 -4.36 -0.06 23.04
N PHE A 388 -3.09 0.02 22.62
CA PHE A 388 -2.48 1.27 22.16
C PHE A 388 -2.99 1.73 20.79
N SER A 389 -3.28 0.78 19.89
CA SER A 389 -3.56 1.04 18.47
C SER A 389 -5.02 0.81 18.04
N ALA A 390 -5.88 0.31 18.92
CA ALA A 390 -7.25 -0.05 18.60
C ALA A 390 -8.12 1.15 18.17
N PRO A 391 -9.07 0.95 17.24
CA PRO A 391 -10.13 1.92 16.98
C PRO A 391 -10.95 2.21 18.24
N ARG A 392 -11.31 3.48 18.47
CA ARG A 392 -11.88 3.91 19.76
C ARG A 392 -12.89 5.05 19.67
N LEU A 393 -13.55 5.30 20.80
CA LEU A 393 -14.33 6.51 21.05
C LEU A 393 -13.44 7.63 21.60
N VAL A 394 -13.77 8.88 21.27
CA VAL A 394 -13.18 10.09 21.86
C VAL A 394 -14.31 11.01 22.31
N GLU A 395 -14.34 11.31 23.60
CA GLU A 395 -15.42 12.09 24.23
C GLU A 395 -15.03 13.57 24.32
N TYR A 396 -15.88 14.44 23.76
CA TYR A 396 -15.80 15.88 23.92
C TYR A 396 -17.03 16.37 24.68
N PHE A 397 -16.83 17.31 25.58
CA PHE A 397 -17.88 17.98 26.33
C PHE A 397 -18.01 19.40 25.81
N ASP A 398 -19.20 19.79 25.35
CA ASP A 398 -19.42 21.16 24.92
C ASP A 398 -19.29 22.11 26.13
N PRO A 399 -18.60 23.25 25.99
CA PRO A 399 -18.44 24.22 27.08
C PRO A 399 -19.77 24.88 27.42
N ASP A 400 -19.86 25.48 28.62
CA ASP A 400 -21.00 26.32 29.01
C ASP A 400 -21.20 27.45 27.97
N PRO A 401 -22.36 27.53 27.29
CA PRO A 401 -22.63 28.58 26.31
C PRO A 401 -22.59 30.01 26.88
N CYS A 402 -22.58 30.17 28.21
CA CYS A 402 -22.49 31.45 28.90
C CYS A 402 -21.08 31.76 29.45
N ALA A 403 -20.07 30.90 29.27
CA ALA A 403 -18.74 31.11 29.84
C ALA A 403 -17.89 32.14 29.06
N PRO A 404 -17.18 33.06 29.75
CA PRO A 404 -16.25 33.99 29.10
C PRO A 404 -14.97 33.27 28.63
N VAL A 405 -14.60 33.47 27.36
CA VAL A 405 -13.40 32.85 26.76
C VAL A 405 -12.14 33.59 27.20
N TYR A 406 -11.32 32.94 28.02
CA TYR A 406 -9.97 33.43 28.39
C TYR A 406 -8.89 32.68 27.58
N PRO A 407 -7.92 33.39 26.96
CA PRO A 407 -6.82 32.75 26.24
C PRO A 407 -5.78 32.20 27.21
N MET A 408 -5.48 30.89 27.13
CA MET A 408 -4.38 30.26 27.88
C MET A 408 -3.08 30.25 27.06
N ALA A 409 -1.94 30.38 27.75
CA ALA A 409 -0.60 30.24 27.17
C ALA A 409 -0.04 28.82 27.41
N PRO A 410 0.78 28.27 26.47
CA PRO A 410 1.33 26.92 26.61
C PRO A 410 2.42 26.84 27.69
N SER A 411 2.49 25.70 28.36
CA SER A 411 3.51 25.37 29.36
C SER A 411 4.50 24.32 28.83
N MET A 412 5.74 24.34 29.33
CA MET A 412 6.82 23.43 28.92
C MET A 412 7.24 22.50 30.06
N ALA A 413 7.79 21.34 29.69
CA ALA A 413 8.44 20.37 30.57
C ALA A 413 9.42 19.50 29.74
N PRO A 414 10.31 18.68 30.34
CA PRO A 414 10.92 18.75 31.67
C PRO A 414 12.47 18.77 31.62
N GLY A 415 13.13 18.83 32.79
CA GLY A 415 14.59 18.66 32.93
C GLY A 415 15.02 17.19 33.10
N SER A 416 16.31 16.89 32.88
CA SER A 416 16.86 15.52 32.87
C SER A 416 18.13 15.35 33.74
N LEU A 417 18.44 14.10 34.11
CA LEU A 417 19.67 13.68 34.80
C LEU A 417 20.21 12.34 34.22
N THR A 418 21.46 11.99 34.56
CA THR A 418 22.33 11.09 33.79
C THR A 418 22.64 9.73 34.46
N SER A 419 23.53 8.93 33.84
CA SER A 419 23.61 7.46 33.92
C SER A 419 24.96 6.90 34.40
N GLN A 420 25.06 5.56 34.54
CA GLN A 420 26.29 4.75 34.36
C GLN A 420 25.96 3.26 34.07
N ALA A 421 26.93 2.46 33.56
CA ALA A 421 26.67 1.16 32.90
C ALA A 421 27.89 0.19 32.79
N ALA A 422 27.64 -1.12 32.51
CA ALA A 422 28.59 -2.18 32.09
C ALA A 422 27.84 -3.50 31.69
N ARG A 423 28.41 -4.56 31.05
CA ARG A 423 29.17 -4.70 29.76
C ARG A 423 29.41 -6.21 29.38
N GLY A 424 29.18 -6.64 28.11
CA GLY A 424 29.49 -7.99 27.54
C GLY A 424 28.28 -8.65 26.80
N ALA A 425 28.30 -9.49 25.74
CA ALA A 425 29.29 -10.15 24.83
C ALA A 425 30.00 -11.47 25.26
N ALA A 426 30.25 -12.51 24.42
CA ALA A 426 29.73 -12.91 23.07
C ALA A 426 30.22 -14.32 22.56
N ALA A 427 29.46 -14.96 21.63
CA ALA A 427 29.82 -16.06 20.67
C ALA A 427 30.24 -17.47 21.24
N ASP A 428 30.28 -18.61 20.51
CA ASP A 428 30.41 -18.85 19.04
C ASP A 428 30.00 -20.30 18.55
N GLN A 429 29.79 -20.48 17.23
CA GLN A 429 29.88 -21.66 16.29
C GLN A 429 29.86 -23.17 16.77
N SER A 430 29.46 -24.21 15.99
CA SER A 430 28.81 -24.41 14.64
C SER A 430 28.51 -25.92 14.33
N LEU A 431 28.07 -26.25 13.10
CA LEU A 431 27.85 -27.61 12.47
C LEU A 431 26.52 -28.33 12.84
N GLY A 432 25.79 -29.06 11.96
CA GLY A 432 25.96 -29.28 10.51
C GLY A 432 24.96 -30.28 9.83
N VAL A 433 23.68 -29.91 9.66
CA VAL A 433 22.65 -30.47 8.71
C VAL A 433 22.36 -32.00 8.71
N THR A 434 21.35 -32.45 9.47
CA THR A 434 20.31 -33.43 9.05
C THR A 434 19.17 -33.43 10.07
N VAL A 435 17.90 -33.27 9.66
CA VAL A 435 16.85 -32.58 10.46
C VAL A 435 17.35 -31.18 10.79
N GLU A 436 16.85 -30.19 10.06
CA GLU A 436 17.57 -28.91 9.94
C GLU A 436 17.67 -28.16 11.28
N ALA A 437 16.62 -28.28 12.10
CA ALA A 437 16.68 -28.15 13.56
C ALA A 437 15.46 -28.84 14.20
N SER A 438 15.62 -29.37 15.42
CA SER A 438 14.50 -29.69 16.32
C SER A 438 14.95 -29.52 17.77
N PHE A 439 14.13 -28.83 18.55
CA PHE A 439 14.43 -28.30 19.88
C PHE A 439 13.10 -27.88 20.54
N SER A 440 13.07 -27.62 21.85
CA SER A 440 11.85 -27.18 22.55
C SER A 440 12.07 -25.80 23.18
N VAL A 441 11.11 -24.88 23.00
CA VAL A 441 11.15 -23.52 23.58
C VAL A 441 9.85 -23.24 24.30
N GLY A 442 9.92 -23.03 25.62
CA GLY A 442 8.74 -22.88 26.47
C GLY A 442 7.85 -24.13 26.40
N GLU A 443 6.58 -23.94 26.09
CA GLU A 443 5.56 -24.98 25.95
C GLU A 443 5.53 -25.63 24.55
N TYR A 444 6.53 -25.39 23.68
CA TYR A 444 6.51 -25.86 22.30
C TYR A 444 7.67 -26.77 21.94
N ASP A 445 7.37 -27.96 21.41
CA ASP A 445 8.30 -28.79 20.65
C ASP A 445 8.33 -28.31 19.20
N ILE A 446 9.51 -27.89 18.72
CA ILE A 446 9.71 -27.31 17.39
C ILE A 446 10.45 -28.30 16.49
N VAL A 447 9.97 -28.42 15.25
CA VAL A 447 10.61 -29.17 14.17
C VAL A 447 10.65 -28.31 12.92
N ILE A 448 11.84 -28.08 12.35
CA ILE A 448 12.00 -27.26 11.15
C ILE A 448 12.35 -28.14 9.96
N LEU A 449 11.43 -28.19 8.99
CA LEU A 449 11.45 -29.15 7.89
C LEU A 449 11.85 -28.48 6.57
N SER A 450 12.83 -29.07 5.89
CA SER A 450 13.14 -28.77 4.49
C SER A 450 12.64 -29.87 3.55
N ALA A 451 11.45 -29.65 3.01
CA ALA A 451 10.89 -30.51 1.99
C ALA A 451 11.56 -30.24 0.63
N ARG A 452 12.06 -31.30 -0.04
CA ARG A 452 12.43 -31.23 -1.46
C ARG A 452 11.23 -31.50 -2.39
N GLU A 453 10.24 -32.21 -1.87
CA GLU A 453 9.02 -32.65 -2.57
C GLU A 453 7.82 -32.49 -1.62
N SER A 454 6.64 -32.13 -2.14
CA SER A 454 5.41 -31.93 -1.35
C SER A 454 5.05 -33.15 -0.51
N ASP A 455 5.23 -34.30 -1.12
CA ASP A 455 4.72 -35.57 -0.68
C ASP A 455 5.54 -36.08 0.52
N GLY A 456 6.79 -35.63 0.67
CA GLY A 456 7.64 -35.89 1.83
C GLY A 456 7.22 -35.13 3.08
N LEU A 457 6.75 -33.88 2.95
CA LEU A 457 6.19 -33.11 4.08
C LEU A 457 4.86 -33.69 4.54
N GLU A 458 3.97 -34.00 3.59
CA GLU A 458 2.70 -34.68 3.88
C GLU A 458 2.93 -36.06 4.49
N THR A 459 3.88 -36.85 3.97
CA THR A 459 4.22 -38.16 4.53
C THR A 459 4.78 -38.05 5.94
N TRP A 460 5.72 -37.14 6.20
CA TRP A 460 6.26 -36.95 7.56
C TRP A 460 5.16 -36.55 8.55
N LEU A 461 4.30 -35.61 8.17
CA LEU A 461 3.19 -35.19 9.02
C LEU A 461 2.22 -36.37 9.30
N ARG A 462 1.78 -37.10 8.27
CA ARG A 462 0.89 -38.27 8.44
C ARG A 462 1.56 -39.41 9.24
N GLN A 463 2.88 -39.56 9.16
CA GLN A 463 3.66 -40.52 9.96
C GLN A 463 3.83 -40.12 11.44
N ASN A 464 3.54 -38.86 11.78
CA ASN A 464 3.47 -38.37 13.17
C ASN A 464 2.00 -38.18 13.62
N ASP A 465 1.08 -38.89 12.96
CA ASP A 465 -0.38 -38.94 13.13
C ASP A 465 -1.16 -37.63 12.81
N TYR A 466 -0.53 -36.66 12.14
CA TYR A 466 -1.18 -35.38 11.83
C TYR A 466 -2.14 -35.48 10.63
N GLN A 467 -3.43 -35.17 10.83
CA GLN A 467 -4.49 -35.20 9.81
C GLN A 467 -4.45 -34.02 8.82
N LEU A 468 -3.67 -34.08 7.72
CA LEU A 468 -3.74 -33.02 6.70
C LEU A 468 -5.12 -32.94 6.02
N PRO A 469 -5.77 -31.76 5.97
CA PRO A 469 -7.03 -31.55 5.27
C PRO A 469 -6.94 -31.76 3.76
N SER A 470 -8.06 -32.11 3.14
CA SER A 470 -8.16 -32.34 1.69
C SER A 470 -7.80 -31.09 0.88
N GLY A 471 -6.67 -31.15 0.15
CA GLY A 471 -6.16 -30.05 -0.67
C GLY A 471 -5.01 -29.25 -0.06
N ALA A 472 -4.61 -29.53 1.19
CA ALA A 472 -3.48 -28.87 1.84
C ALA A 472 -2.18 -28.99 1.02
N SER A 473 -1.89 -30.16 0.45
CA SER A 473 -0.69 -30.41 -0.36
C SER A 473 -0.57 -29.52 -1.60
N GLY A 474 -1.69 -29.20 -2.27
CA GLY A 474 -1.73 -28.26 -3.38
C GLY A 474 -1.44 -26.80 -2.98
N LEU A 475 -1.67 -26.45 -1.71
CA LEU A 475 -1.34 -25.14 -1.15
C LEU A 475 0.07 -25.09 -0.51
N LEU A 476 0.62 -26.23 -0.10
CA LEU A 476 2.01 -26.37 0.37
C LEU A 476 3.04 -26.38 -0.76
N GLN A 477 2.74 -27.10 -1.85
CA GLN A 477 3.63 -27.32 -3.00
C GLN A 477 4.27 -26.04 -3.59
N PRO A 478 3.61 -24.87 -3.65
CA PRO A 478 4.22 -23.66 -4.18
C PRO A 478 5.25 -23.01 -3.25
N TYR A 479 5.13 -23.16 -1.93
CA TYR A 479 6.14 -22.66 -0.98
C TYR A 479 7.41 -23.53 -1.06
N ILE A 480 7.25 -24.84 -1.23
CA ILE A 480 8.33 -25.81 -1.48
C ILE A 480 9.08 -25.45 -2.76
N ARG A 481 8.37 -25.20 -3.87
CA ARG A 481 8.99 -24.75 -5.13
C ARG A 481 9.65 -23.36 -5.05
N GLN A 482 9.30 -22.56 -4.04
CA GLN A 482 9.97 -21.28 -3.72
C GLN A 482 11.10 -21.43 -2.69
N GLY A 483 11.46 -22.66 -2.31
CA GLY A 483 12.56 -22.97 -1.39
C GLY A 483 12.30 -22.56 0.07
N MET A 484 11.04 -22.33 0.45
CA MET A 484 10.68 -22.02 1.85
C MET A 484 10.80 -23.26 2.73
N LYS A 485 11.09 -23.03 4.01
CA LYS A 485 11.11 -24.05 5.06
C LYS A 485 9.77 -24.04 5.80
N PHE A 486 9.45 -25.14 6.47
CA PHE A 486 8.24 -25.24 7.28
C PHE A 486 8.64 -25.30 8.74
N PHE A 487 8.30 -24.23 9.46
CA PHE A 487 8.35 -24.21 10.91
C PHE A 487 7.10 -24.93 11.41
N VAL A 488 7.29 -26.05 12.11
CA VAL A 488 6.23 -26.79 12.79
C VAL A 488 6.43 -26.66 14.28
N ALA A 489 5.46 -26.09 14.99
CA ALA A 489 5.43 -26.04 16.45
C ALA A 489 4.25 -26.85 16.96
N LYS A 490 4.52 -27.78 17.87
CA LYS A 490 3.54 -28.65 18.54
C LYS A 490 3.60 -28.37 20.05
N VAL A 491 2.48 -28.40 20.76
CA VAL A 491 2.48 -28.16 22.21
C VAL A 491 3.09 -29.34 22.96
N ASN A 492 3.92 -29.02 23.94
CA ASN A 492 4.45 -29.91 24.96
C ASN A 492 3.59 -29.75 26.23
N LEU A 493 2.67 -30.69 26.44
CA LEU A 493 1.66 -30.61 27.51
C LEU A 493 2.27 -30.60 28.91
N GLU A 494 3.39 -31.30 29.12
CA GLU A 494 4.03 -31.31 30.44
C GLU A 494 4.58 -29.93 30.82
N GLU A 495 5.19 -29.20 29.88
CA GLU A 495 5.68 -27.84 30.16
C GLU A 495 4.54 -26.81 30.19
N PHE A 496 3.46 -27.03 29.42
CA PHE A 496 2.24 -26.20 29.49
C PHE A 496 1.57 -26.28 30.87
N ASP A 497 1.29 -27.49 31.36
CA ASP A 497 0.67 -27.74 32.67
C ASP A 497 1.54 -27.24 33.83
N ARG A 498 2.88 -27.38 33.72
CA ARG A 498 3.83 -26.81 34.70
C ARG A 498 3.87 -25.28 34.66
N GLY A 499 3.64 -24.66 33.49
CA GLY A 499 3.65 -23.22 33.31
C GLY A 499 2.45 -22.51 33.96
N GLY A 500 1.32 -23.20 34.12
CA GLY A 500 0.12 -22.65 34.76
C GLY A 500 -0.60 -21.56 33.95
N PHE A 501 -0.30 -21.46 32.65
CA PHE A 501 -0.95 -20.52 31.74
C PHE A 501 -2.33 -21.03 31.30
N GLN A 502 -3.28 -20.11 31.07
CA GLN A 502 -4.62 -20.45 30.57
C GLN A 502 -4.73 -20.46 29.04
N SER A 503 -3.69 -20.01 28.34
CA SER A 503 -3.63 -19.88 26.89
C SER A 503 -2.20 -20.03 26.38
N LEU A 504 -2.06 -20.35 25.10
CA LEU A 504 -0.77 -20.54 24.42
C LEU A 504 -0.06 -19.21 24.19
N ARG A 505 1.23 -19.11 24.56
CA ARG A 505 1.99 -17.86 24.46
C ARG A 505 2.48 -17.59 23.03
N PRO A 506 2.60 -16.32 22.59
CA PRO A 506 3.00 -15.98 21.21
C PRO A 506 4.36 -16.58 20.80
N LEU A 507 4.44 -17.12 19.59
CA LEU A 507 5.69 -17.63 19.03
C LEU A 507 6.41 -16.53 18.23
N GLN A 508 7.67 -16.28 18.56
CA GLN A 508 8.51 -15.23 17.97
C GLN A 508 9.68 -15.85 17.19
N MET A 509 9.89 -15.41 15.95
CA MET A 509 10.96 -15.90 15.07
C MET A 509 11.75 -14.72 14.49
N ALA A 510 13.08 -14.76 14.62
CA ALA A 510 13.99 -13.75 14.07
C ALA A 510 14.72 -14.28 12.83
N TYR A 511 14.68 -13.56 11.71
CA TYR A 511 15.35 -13.97 10.47
C TYR A 511 15.78 -12.81 9.58
N GLU A 512 16.74 -13.08 8.69
CA GLU A 512 17.14 -12.17 7.61
C GLU A 512 16.57 -12.64 6.27
N SER A 513 15.77 -11.80 5.60
CA SER A 513 15.27 -12.08 4.25
C SER A 513 14.83 -10.80 3.51
N PRO A 514 15.13 -10.68 2.20
CA PRO A 514 14.54 -9.62 1.36
C PRO A 514 13.03 -9.83 1.12
N ARG A 515 12.47 -11.00 1.43
CA ARG A 515 11.02 -11.24 1.35
C ARG A 515 10.31 -10.58 2.52
N PHE A 516 9.64 -9.45 2.28
CA PHE A 516 8.73 -8.81 3.25
C PHE A 516 7.29 -9.24 2.94
N MET A 517 6.84 -10.32 3.57
CA MET A 517 5.53 -10.94 3.30
C MET A 517 5.00 -11.72 4.51
N LEU A 518 3.68 -11.98 4.52
CA LEU A 518 3.01 -12.88 5.48
C LEU A 518 2.22 -13.96 4.72
N PRO A 519 2.49 -15.27 4.93
CA PRO A 519 2.00 -16.36 4.07
C PRO A 519 0.57 -16.81 4.39
N ILE A 520 -0.40 -15.88 4.32
CA ILE A 520 -1.78 -16.07 4.80
C ILE A 520 -2.55 -17.24 4.15
N ARG A 521 -2.15 -17.72 2.97
CA ARG A 521 -2.96 -18.69 2.20
C ARG A 521 -3.01 -20.09 2.81
N LEU A 522 -2.10 -20.44 3.73
CA LEU A 522 -2.14 -21.77 4.32
C LEU A 522 -3.29 -21.96 5.29
N GLY A 523 -3.66 -20.97 6.11
CA GLY A 523 -4.78 -21.19 7.02
C GLY A 523 -6.14 -21.25 6.33
N MET A 524 -6.26 -20.63 5.14
CA MET A 524 -7.42 -20.79 4.25
C MET A 524 -7.68 -22.25 3.80
N VAL A 525 -6.81 -23.21 4.17
CA VAL A 525 -7.06 -24.66 4.05
C VAL A 525 -8.24 -25.11 4.95
N ASN A 526 -8.42 -24.53 6.14
CA ASN A 526 -9.34 -25.03 7.17
C ASN A 526 -10.74 -24.33 7.15
N ALA A 527 -11.17 -23.77 6.01
CA ALA A 527 -12.02 -22.57 6.00
C ALA A 527 -13.57 -22.70 5.89
N GLN A 528 -14.40 -21.97 6.70
CA GLN A 528 -15.91 -22.02 6.64
C GLN A 528 -16.89 -20.76 6.61
N GLN A 529 -16.58 -19.46 6.88
CA GLN A 529 -17.26 -18.23 6.30
C GLN A 529 -16.37 -17.00 5.84
N GLU A 530 -15.76 -16.12 6.67
CA GLU A 530 -14.83 -15.01 6.23
C GLU A 530 -13.87 -14.54 7.37
N GLN A 531 -12.53 -14.51 7.23
CA GLN A 531 -11.60 -14.33 8.39
C GLN A 531 -10.92 -12.98 8.58
N ASP A 532 -10.78 -12.58 9.85
CA ASP A 532 -10.06 -11.40 10.32
C ASP A 532 -8.61 -11.69 10.78
N LEU A 533 -7.67 -10.86 10.33
CA LEU A 533 -6.27 -10.82 10.72
C LEU A 533 -5.89 -9.39 11.13
N MET A 534 -5.27 -9.25 12.30
CA MET A 534 -4.63 -8.01 12.77
C MET A 534 -3.12 -8.11 12.58
N VAL A 535 -2.52 -7.17 11.84
CA VAL A 535 -1.07 -7.09 11.62
C VAL A 535 -0.52 -5.78 12.18
N TYR A 536 0.36 -5.88 13.17
CA TYR A 536 1.08 -4.76 13.79
C TYR A 536 2.49 -4.69 13.19
N LEU A 537 2.65 -3.84 12.17
CA LEU A 537 3.91 -3.66 11.46
C LEU A 537 4.72 -2.54 12.13
N LEU A 538 5.90 -2.87 12.66
CA LEU A 538 6.80 -1.96 13.36
C LEU A 538 8.04 -1.69 12.50
N THR A 539 8.36 -0.43 12.24
CA THR A 539 9.51 -0.02 11.40
C THR A 539 10.24 1.18 11.99
N PRO A 540 11.49 1.49 11.58
CA PRO A 540 12.12 2.76 11.91
C PRO A 540 11.62 3.93 11.05
N SER A 541 11.21 3.72 9.80
CA SER A 541 11.07 4.81 8.82
C SER A 541 9.67 5.41 8.69
N GLY A 542 8.60 4.62 8.75
CA GLY A 542 7.24 5.09 8.48
C GLY A 542 6.23 3.97 8.21
N GLN A 543 5.09 4.34 7.62
CA GLN A 543 3.99 3.42 7.33
C GLN A 543 4.44 2.24 6.45
N VAL A 544 3.77 1.10 6.62
CA VAL A 544 3.89 -0.05 5.73
C VAL A 544 2.64 -0.20 4.86
N GLU A 545 2.83 -0.26 3.55
CA GLU A 545 1.76 -0.50 2.58
C GLU A 545 1.75 -1.96 2.11
N VAL A 546 0.57 -2.50 1.78
CA VAL A 546 0.45 -3.74 0.99
C VAL A 546 0.63 -3.42 -0.49
N THR A 547 1.43 -4.21 -1.19
CA THR A 547 1.86 -3.94 -2.59
C THR A 547 1.00 -4.63 -3.64
N ASN A 548 0.36 -5.75 -3.29
CA ASN A 548 -0.47 -6.59 -4.16
C ASN A 548 -1.97 -6.59 -3.78
N TYR A 549 -2.34 -5.74 -2.82
CA TYR A 549 -3.72 -5.43 -2.43
C TYR A 549 -3.82 -3.94 -2.12
N ARG A 550 -4.99 -3.32 -2.30
CA ARG A 550 -5.18 -1.91 -1.94
C ARG A 550 -5.28 -1.78 -0.42
N THR A 551 -4.56 -0.82 0.14
CA THR A 551 -4.70 -0.39 1.54
C THR A 551 -5.69 0.78 1.63
N VAL A 552 -6.61 0.77 2.59
CA VAL A 552 -7.71 1.75 2.72
C VAL A 552 -7.83 2.21 4.17
N LYS A 553 -7.95 3.51 4.45
CA LYS A 553 -8.19 4.00 5.82
C LYS A 553 -9.61 3.61 6.28
N ILE A 554 -9.74 3.05 7.49
CA ILE A 554 -11.06 2.79 8.09
C ILE A 554 -11.84 4.12 8.26
N PRO A 555 -13.16 4.18 8.10
CA PRO A 555 -13.94 5.38 8.41
C PRO A 555 -13.63 5.90 9.82
N SER A 556 -13.40 7.21 9.94
CA SER A 556 -12.91 7.89 11.15
C SER A 556 -13.37 9.35 11.18
N GLU A 557 -13.09 10.08 12.27
CA GLU A 557 -13.45 11.49 12.51
C GLU A 557 -14.97 11.79 12.49
N ALA A 558 -15.80 10.76 12.67
CA ALA A 558 -17.25 10.88 12.58
C ALA A 558 -17.89 11.17 13.96
N GLU A 559 -18.70 12.23 14.05
CA GLU A 559 -19.56 12.47 15.22
C GLU A 559 -20.77 11.51 15.20
N ILE A 560 -20.94 10.74 16.28
CA ILE A 560 -22.00 9.73 16.44
C ILE A 560 -22.69 9.87 17.81
N PRO A 561 -23.92 9.36 17.97
CA PRO A 561 -24.71 9.56 19.20
C PRO A 561 -24.02 8.97 20.44
N VAL A 562 -24.13 9.69 21.56
CA VAL A 562 -23.47 9.31 22.84
C VAL A 562 -23.81 7.90 23.32
N PHE A 563 -25.02 7.38 23.06
CA PHE A 563 -25.41 6.02 23.46
C PHE A 563 -24.55 4.91 22.83
N VAL A 564 -23.84 5.19 21.72
CA VAL A 564 -22.94 4.22 21.08
C VAL A 564 -21.74 3.87 21.98
N LYS A 565 -21.51 4.62 23.07
CA LYS A 565 -20.58 4.24 24.13
C LYS A 565 -20.82 2.84 24.69
N ASP A 566 -22.10 2.49 24.89
CA ASP A 566 -22.51 1.21 25.47
C ASP A 566 -22.72 0.12 24.40
N GLU A 567 -22.70 0.49 23.12
CA GLU A 567 -22.95 -0.38 21.95
C GLU A 567 -21.75 -0.44 20.98
N PHE A 568 -20.55 -0.03 21.45
CA PHE A 568 -19.40 0.25 20.57
C PHE A 568 -18.92 -0.96 19.76
N SER A 569 -18.92 -2.15 20.35
CA SER A 569 -18.51 -3.39 19.67
C SER A 569 -19.46 -3.77 18.53
N ASP A 570 -20.77 -3.58 18.71
CA ASP A 570 -21.78 -3.84 17.67
C ASP A 570 -21.74 -2.77 16.58
N PHE A 571 -21.54 -1.50 16.95
CA PHE A 571 -21.27 -0.40 16.02
C PHE A 571 -20.05 -0.72 15.16
N TYR A 572 -18.92 -1.06 15.79
CA TYR A 572 -17.67 -1.29 15.07
C TYR A 572 -17.77 -2.50 14.14
N ARG A 573 -18.34 -3.61 14.61
CA ARG A 573 -18.58 -4.81 13.78
C ARG A 573 -19.46 -4.49 12.56
N SER A 574 -20.53 -3.73 12.74
CA SER A 574 -21.44 -3.34 11.65
C SER A 574 -20.76 -2.39 10.66
N MET A 575 -20.01 -1.40 11.16
CA MET A 575 -19.29 -0.42 10.35
C MET A 575 -18.15 -1.06 9.54
N PHE A 576 -17.36 -1.93 10.16
CA PHE A 576 -16.32 -2.69 9.48
C PHE A 576 -16.91 -3.61 8.41
N GLN A 577 -17.98 -4.34 8.72
CA GLN A 577 -18.65 -5.23 7.76
C GLN A 577 -19.21 -4.46 6.56
N LEU A 578 -19.87 -3.30 6.78
CA LEU A 578 -20.37 -2.47 5.69
C LEU A 578 -19.22 -1.90 4.83
N SER A 579 -18.15 -1.41 5.46
CA SER A 579 -16.95 -0.90 4.76
C SER A 579 -16.28 -1.98 3.92
N HIS A 580 -16.12 -3.19 4.47
CA HIS A 580 -15.52 -4.33 3.79
C HIS A 580 -16.36 -4.81 2.58
N GLN A 581 -17.70 -4.76 2.69
CA GLN A 581 -18.61 -5.04 1.58
C GLN A 581 -18.56 -3.97 0.48
N GLN A 582 -18.53 -2.68 0.85
CA GLN A 582 -18.38 -1.58 -0.10
C GLN A 582 -17.08 -1.68 -0.88
N GLU A 583 -15.97 -2.06 -0.23
CA GLU A 583 -14.65 -2.24 -0.84
C GLU A 583 -14.44 -3.62 -1.48
N ASN A 584 -15.54 -4.26 -1.93
CA ASN A 584 -15.57 -5.52 -2.69
C ASN A 584 -14.83 -6.70 -2.01
N ARG A 585 -14.64 -6.62 -0.69
CA ARG A 585 -13.98 -7.63 0.15
C ARG A 585 -12.52 -7.93 -0.24
N SER A 586 -11.82 -6.98 -0.87
CA SER A 586 -10.47 -7.19 -1.45
C SER A 586 -9.47 -6.07 -1.08
N VAL A 587 -9.48 -5.63 0.18
CA VAL A 587 -8.63 -4.55 0.69
C VAL A 587 -8.10 -4.87 2.09
N ALA A 588 -6.94 -4.29 2.43
CA ALA A 588 -6.44 -4.21 3.81
C ALA A 588 -6.89 -2.88 4.43
N PHE A 589 -7.53 -2.90 5.58
CA PHE A 589 -7.90 -1.67 6.30
C PHE A 589 -6.76 -1.20 7.18
N LEU A 590 -6.32 0.05 6.97
CA LEU A 590 -5.48 0.77 7.90
C LEU A 590 -6.35 1.29 9.04
N GLU A 591 -6.12 0.80 10.25
CA GLU A 591 -6.83 1.23 11.47
C GLU A 591 -6.02 2.24 12.28
N TYR A 592 -4.68 2.15 12.25
CA TYR A 592 -3.79 3.03 13.01
C TYR A 592 -2.42 3.17 12.34
N ALA A 593 -1.87 4.38 12.32
CA ALA A 593 -0.51 4.69 11.89
C ALA A 593 0.04 5.83 12.76
N TRP A 594 1.10 5.62 13.53
CA TRP A 594 1.69 6.68 14.37
C TRP A 594 3.14 6.36 14.77
N ASP A 595 3.88 7.40 15.12
CA ASP A 595 5.15 7.33 15.84
C ASP A 595 4.93 6.89 17.31
N MET A 596 5.56 5.80 17.76
CA MET A 596 5.30 5.24 19.10
C MET A 596 5.94 6.03 20.26
N GLY A 597 6.61 7.16 19.98
CA GLY A 597 7.10 8.06 21.04
C GLY A 597 6.00 8.81 21.79
N TRP A 598 4.81 9.00 21.21
CA TRP A 598 3.71 9.79 21.77
C TRP A 598 2.36 9.48 21.10
N CYS A 599 1.26 9.98 21.67
CA CYS A 599 -0.09 9.92 21.10
C CYS A 599 -0.91 11.13 21.55
N ASP A 600 -1.88 11.58 20.74
CA ASP A 600 -2.84 12.62 21.15
C ASP A 600 -4.23 12.50 20.48
N PRO A 601 -5.31 12.24 21.23
CA PRO A 601 -5.29 11.72 22.59
C PRO A 601 -4.68 10.30 22.63
N CYS A 602 -4.27 9.79 23.78
CA CYS A 602 -3.82 8.40 23.91
C CYS A 602 -4.99 7.42 24.12
N ALA A 603 -4.93 6.21 23.56
CA ALA A 603 -5.87 5.13 23.84
C ALA A 603 -5.43 4.32 25.06
N ALA A 604 -4.17 3.89 25.05
CA ALA A 604 -3.38 3.48 26.21
C ALA A 604 -2.08 4.28 26.26
N ASN A 605 -1.34 4.21 27.37
CA ASN A 605 0.01 4.77 27.45
C ASN A 605 0.93 4.14 26.38
N PRO A 606 1.82 4.90 25.73
CA PRO A 606 2.83 4.35 24.82
C PRO A 606 3.61 3.18 25.41
N LEU A 607 4.13 2.31 24.54
CA LEU A 607 4.98 1.21 24.97
C LEU A 607 6.38 1.73 25.32
N THR A 608 6.89 1.25 26.44
CA THR A 608 8.25 1.52 26.92
C THR A 608 9.30 0.90 25.97
N PRO A 609 10.57 1.36 26.03
CA PRO A 609 11.66 0.77 25.25
C PRO A 609 11.85 -0.74 25.45
N GLU A 610 11.39 -1.31 26.57
CA GLU A 610 11.51 -2.74 26.86
C GLU A 610 10.33 -3.54 26.29
N GLU A 611 9.09 -3.07 26.46
CA GLU A 611 7.90 -3.66 25.82
C GLU A 611 8.06 -3.69 24.28
N LEU A 612 8.71 -2.67 23.70
CA LEU A 612 9.04 -2.64 22.28
C LEU A 612 10.11 -3.67 21.88
N ARG A 613 11.12 -3.95 22.72
CA ARG A 613 12.08 -5.04 22.47
C ARG A 613 11.39 -6.39 22.51
N GLN A 614 10.50 -6.60 23.48
CA GLN A 614 9.70 -7.83 23.61
C GLN A 614 8.76 -8.02 22.41
N ALA A 615 8.24 -6.93 21.83
CA ALA A 615 7.54 -6.91 20.54
C ALA A 615 8.43 -7.18 19.30
N GLY A 616 9.73 -7.43 19.49
CA GLY A 616 10.69 -7.74 18.44
C GLY A 616 11.52 -6.55 17.91
N VAL A 617 11.41 -5.35 18.50
CA VAL A 617 12.11 -4.16 18.01
C VAL A 617 13.59 -4.17 18.41
N PHE A 618 14.43 -4.77 17.57
CA PHE A 618 15.87 -4.96 17.80
C PHE A 618 16.74 -3.70 17.63
N TRP A 619 16.24 -2.60 17.06
CA TRP A 619 17.06 -1.41 16.76
C TRP A 619 17.11 -0.36 17.89
N ILE A 620 16.25 -0.44 18.91
CA ILE A 620 16.19 0.53 20.02
C ILE A 620 17.44 0.43 20.91
N GLY A 621 18.24 1.50 20.92
CA GLY A 621 19.49 1.58 21.67
C GLY A 621 20.74 1.12 20.88
N SER A 622 20.59 0.76 19.61
CA SER A 622 21.72 0.41 18.75
C SER A 622 22.51 1.65 18.29
N ALA A 623 23.83 1.51 18.15
CA ALA A 623 24.69 2.56 17.58
C ALA A 623 24.32 2.91 16.12
N GLN A 624 23.65 2.00 15.40
CA GLN A 624 23.16 2.23 14.04
C GLN A 624 22.01 3.24 14.00
N ALA A 625 21.14 3.27 15.02
CA ALA A 625 20.10 4.29 15.16
C ALA A 625 20.70 5.69 15.40
N GLN A 626 21.82 5.78 16.12
CA GLN A 626 22.56 7.02 16.35
C GLN A 626 23.32 7.50 15.09
N ALA A 627 23.72 6.59 14.20
CA ALA A 627 24.48 6.91 12.99
C ALA A 627 23.62 7.44 11.82
N ARG A 628 22.32 7.14 11.75
CA ARG A 628 21.44 7.63 10.67
C ARG A 628 21.12 9.14 10.79
N THR A 629 21.30 9.74 11.97
CA THR A 629 21.03 11.16 12.21
C THR A 629 22.29 11.88 12.75
N GLY A 630 22.97 12.64 11.90
CA GLY A 630 24.09 13.52 12.28
C GLY A 630 23.70 14.74 13.14
N LEU A 631 22.47 14.74 13.66
CA LEU A 631 21.87 15.69 14.59
C LEU A 631 21.18 14.87 15.67
N MET A 632 21.20 15.34 16.91
CA MET A 632 20.58 14.67 18.06
C MET A 632 19.06 14.47 17.80
N PRO A 633 18.56 13.22 17.74
CA PRO A 633 17.15 12.97 17.45
C PRO A 633 16.25 13.46 18.60
N PRO A 634 14.99 13.84 18.32
CA PRO A 634 14.02 14.17 19.36
C PRO A 634 13.77 12.96 20.29
N PRO A 635 13.35 13.18 21.55
CA PRO A 635 13.14 12.11 22.52
C PRO A 635 11.87 11.30 22.20
N GLY A 636 12.02 10.32 21.30
CA GLY A 636 10.99 9.34 20.96
C GLY A 636 11.61 7.98 20.70
N ASN A 637 10.85 6.92 20.97
CA ASN A 637 11.20 5.58 20.50
C ASN A 637 11.12 5.60 18.97
N ASN A 638 12.23 5.41 18.27
CA ASN A 638 12.29 5.50 16.80
C ASN A 638 11.62 4.28 16.13
N VAL A 639 10.30 4.19 16.31
CA VAL A 639 9.42 3.10 15.90
C VAL A 639 8.14 3.74 15.40
N PHE A 640 7.78 3.45 14.16
CA PHE A 640 6.48 3.76 13.60
C PHE A 640 5.66 2.47 13.57
N ILE A 641 4.43 2.50 14.08
CA ILE A 641 3.49 1.37 14.03
C ILE A 641 2.49 1.58 12.89
N THR A 642 2.20 0.53 12.15
CA THR A 642 1.08 0.44 11.20
C THR A 642 0.21 -0.76 11.58
N ARG A 643 -1.04 -0.51 11.97
CA ARG A 643 -2.05 -1.55 12.27
C ARG A 643 -2.91 -1.77 11.02
N LEU A 644 -2.76 -2.94 10.40
CA LEU A 644 -3.60 -3.38 9.30
C LEU A 644 -4.58 -4.46 9.78
N HIS A 645 -5.86 -4.24 9.55
CA HIS A 645 -6.91 -5.24 9.71
C HIS A 645 -7.30 -5.76 8.32
N VAL A 646 -7.05 -7.04 8.08
CA VAL A 646 -7.33 -7.70 6.80
C VAL A 646 -8.44 -8.72 7.04
N ARG A 647 -9.61 -8.52 6.43
CA ARG A 647 -10.58 -9.60 6.26
C ARG A 647 -10.33 -10.29 4.91
N TYR A 648 -10.09 -11.59 4.90
CA TYR A 648 -9.65 -12.34 3.72
C TYR A 648 -10.44 -13.64 3.49
N ALA A 649 -10.50 -13.99 2.21
CA ALA A 649 -11.09 -15.20 1.66
C ALA A 649 -10.31 -15.60 0.38
N ARG A 650 -10.33 -16.88 0.02
CA ARG A 650 -9.47 -17.47 -1.03
C ARG A 650 -9.69 -16.90 -2.44
N ASP A 651 -10.90 -16.44 -2.75
CA ASP A 651 -11.26 -15.80 -4.02
C ASP A 651 -10.80 -14.33 -4.10
N LYS A 652 -10.68 -13.66 -2.95
CA LYS A 652 -10.29 -12.26 -2.83
C LYS A 652 -8.81 -12.04 -2.58
N PHE A 653 -8.18 -12.98 -1.87
CA PHE A 653 -6.75 -12.99 -1.54
C PHE A 653 -6.08 -14.28 -2.05
N PRO A 654 -5.94 -14.45 -3.38
CA PRO A 654 -5.30 -15.63 -3.96
C PRO A 654 -3.77 -15.63 -3.79
N GLU A 655 -3.16 -14.48 -3.48
CA GLU A 655 -1.73 -14.35 -3.14
C GLU A 655 -1.53 -14.01 -1.65
N ASP A 656 -0.35 -14.34 -1.14
CA ASP A 656 0.09 -13.93 0.19
C ASP A 656 0.27 -12.41 0.29
N LEU A 657 0.17 -11.82 1.48
CA LEU A 657 0.36 -10.37 1.66
C LEU A 657 1.83 -10.01 1.45
N VAL A 658 2.14 -9.13 0.49
CA VAL A 658 3.49 -8.63 0.23
C VAL A 658 3.58 -7.15 0.56
N PHE A 659 4.50 -6.78 1.45
CA PHE A 659 4.57 -5.45 2.05
C PHE A 659 5.72 -4.59 1.49
N GLN A 660 5.61 -3.28 1.65
CA GLN A 660 6.72 -2.34 1.49
C GLN A 660 6.76 -1.32 2.62
N GLU A 661 7.95 -1.09 3.19
CA GLU A 661 8.20 0.05 4.07
C GLU A 661 8.16 1.35 3.25
N THR A 662 7.54 2.39 3.79
CA THR A 662 7.47 3.71 3.18
C THR A 662 8.02 4.78 4.12
N SER A 663 8.32 5.95 3.57
CA SER A 663 8.73 7.13 4.34
C SER A 663 7.57 7.86 5.03
N ASN A 664 6.33 7.49 4.70
CA ASN A 664 5.14 8.19 5.11
C ASN A 664 4.96 8.12 6.62
N ARG A 665 5.15 9.26 7.31
CA ARG A 665 4.87 9.42 8.75
C ARG A 665 3.60 10.24 9.01
N GLU A 666 2.65 10.25 8.08
CA GLU A 666 1.32 10.82 8.33
C GLU A 666 0.62 10.00 9.43
N ASN A 667 0.24 10.65 10.53
CA ASN A 667 -0.48 9.99 11.61
C ASN A 667 -1.94 9.73 11.20
N PHE A 668 -2.48 8.58 11.59
CA PHE A 668 -3.86 8.19 11.38
C PHE A 668 -4.35 7.29 12.54
N GLN A 669 -5.62 7.43 12.90
CA GLN A 669 -6.30 6.57 13.88
C GLN A 669 -7.77 6.45 13.49
N GLY A 670 -8.34 5.25 13.60
CA GLY A 670 -9.78 5.04 13.66
C GLY A 670 -10.34 5.59 14.97
N ARG A 671 -11.01 6.76 14.93
CA ARG A 671 -11.64 7.37 16.09
C ARG A 671 -13.04 7.89 15.77
N TYR A 672 -13.95 7.69 16.70
CA TYR A 672 -15.35 8.08 16.59
C TYR A 672 -15.70 9.03 17.72
N ILE A 673 -16.38 10.12 17.39
CA ILE A 673 -16.48 11.29 18.25
C ILE A 673 -17.83 11.29 18.97
N LEU A 674 -17.80 11.25 20.30
CA LEU A 674 -18.99 11.42 21.13
C LEU A 674 -19.01 12.86 21.66
N ARG A 675 -19.97 13.66 21.20
CA ARG A 675 -20.15 15.04 21.65
C ARG A 675 -21.24 15.11 22.72
N HIS A 676 -20.84 15.18 23.98
CA HIS A 676 -21.73 15.41 25.10
C HIS A 676 -22.28 16.83 25.05
N ALA A 677 -23.61 16.95 25.02
CA ALA A 677 -24.28 18.23 25.11
C ALA A 677 -24.13 18.84 26.51
N PHE A 678 -23.97 20.16 26.60
CA PHE A 678 -23.88 20.87 27.87
C PHE A 678 -25.18 20.73 28.67
N SER A 679 -25.09 20.08 29.84
CA SER A 679 -26.22 19.72 30.70
C SER A 679 -26.47 20.71 31.86
N GLY A 680 -25.68 21.78 31.97
CA GLY A 680 -25.78 22.74 33.07
C GLY A 680 -26.95 23.71 32.98
N GLY A 681 -27.28 24.32 34.12
CA GLY A 681 -28.38 25.29 34.29
C GLY A 681 -28.13 26.69 33.69
N ALA A 682 -27.59 26.75 32.47
CA ALA A 682 -27.27 28.00 31.78
C ALA A 682 -28.54 28.79 31.38
N ALA A 683 -28.53 30.10 31.62
CA ALA A 683 -29.69 31.00 31.49
C ALA A 683 -29.38 32.29 30.70
N CYS A 684 -28.46 32.24 29.74
CA CYS A 684 -28.19 33.31 28.77
C CYS A 684 -28.80 33.01 27.39
N GLU A 685 -28.90 34.01 26.52
CA GLU A 685 -29.44 33.86 25.16
C GLU A 685 -28.65 32.84 24.30
N ALA A 686 -27.33 32.78 24.47
CA ALA A 686 -26.50 31.76 23.82
C ALA A 686 -26.89 30.32 24.23
N ALA A 687 -27.39 30.12 25.46
CA ALA A 687 -27.91 28.83 25.91
C ALA A 687 -29.29 28.50 25.33
N GLU A 688 -30.16 29.50 25.08
CA GLU A 688 -31.38 29.28 24.28
C GLU A 688 -31.03 28.85 22.84
N ALA A 689 -30.09 29.56 22.20
CA ALA A 689 -29.66 29.28 20.83
C ALA A 689 -28.99 27.89 20.71
N TYR A 690 -28.13 27.55 21.67
CA TYR A 690 -27.51 26.24 21.78
C TYR A 690 -28.53 25.11 21.93
N ARG A 691 -29.49 25.21 22.87
CA ARG A 691 -30.56 24.19 23.03
C ARG A 691 -31.38 24.01 21.75
N ARG A 692 -31.62 25.08 20.97
CA ARG A 692 -32.34 25.01 19.69
C ARG A 692 -31.57 24.30 18.57
N SER A 693 -30.24 24.21 18.64
CA SER A 693 -29.43 23.50 17.61
C SER A 693 -29.19 22.02 17.91
N LEU A 694 -29.38 21.58 19.17
CA LEU A 694 -29.20 20.18 19.57
C LEU A 694 -30.02 19.17 18.74
N PRO A 695 -31.32 19.40 18.42
CA PRO A 695 -32.09 18.46 17.59
C PRO A 695 -31.51 18.25 16.19
N GLU A 696 -31.00 19.32 15.55
CA GLU A 696 -30.33 19.24 14.25
C GLU A 696 -28.96 18.55 14.35
N ARG A 697 -28.28 18.66 15.50
CA ARG A 697 -27.04 17.92 15.74
C ARG A 697 -27.29 16.43 15.93
N PHE A 698 -28.22 16.06 16.82
CA PHE A 698 -28.56 14.67 17.10
C PHE A 698 -29.13 13.94 15.86
N GLU A 699 -29.88 14.62 14.99
CA GLU A 699 -30.30 14.07 13.70
C GLU A 699 -29.11 13.84 12.73
N ARG A 700 -28.11 14.74 12.70
CA ARG A 700 -26.87 14.54 11.91
C ARG A 700 -26.00 13.41 12.46
N GLU A 701 -25.86 13.31 13.78
CA GLU A 701 -25.21 12.19 14.47
C GLU A 701 -25.91 10.87 14.12
N ALA A 702 -27.25 10.83 14.18
CA ALA A 702 -28.05 9.65 13.85
C ALA A 702 -27.95 9.23 12.37
N GLN A 703 -28.01 10.19 11.44
CA GLN A 703 -27.77 9.93 10.01
C GLN A 703 -26.35 9.45 9.73
N THR A 704 -25.37 9.90 10.52
CA THR A 704 -23.96 9.48 10.39
C THR A 704 -23.78 8.05 10.90
N LEU A 705 -24.36 7.71 12.07
CA LEU A 705 -24.40 6.35 12.60
C LEU A 705 -25.07 5.38 11.61
N ALA A 706 -26.26 5.74 11.08
CA ALA A 706 -26.98 4.93 10.10
C ALA A 706 -26.17 4.71 8.81
N ARG A 707 -25.48 5.74 8.31
CA ARG A 707 -24.63 5.66 7.12
C ARG A 707 -23.40 4.78 7.33
N LEU A 708 -22.81 4.82 8.52
CA LEU A 708 -21.63 4.02 8.87
C LEU A 708 -21.97 2.54 9.08
N THR A 709 -23.14 2.22 9.64
CA THR A 709 -23.48 0.86 10.09
C THR A 709 -24.51 0.13 9.24
N GLY A 710 -25.32 0.86 8.45
CA GLY A 710 -26.51 0.31 7.79
C GLY A 710 -27.72 0.12 8.72
N TRP A 711 -27.64 0.54 9.99
CA TRP A 711 -28.75 0.44 10.95
C TRP A 711 -29.91 1.38 10.59
N ASP A 712 -31.14 1.00 10.97
CA ASP A 712 -32.32 1.85 10.74
C ASP A 712 -32.26 3.13 11.58
N VAL A 713 -32.17 4.27 10.91
CA VAL A 713 -32.22 5.61 11.49
C VAL A 713 -33.48 5.83 12.35
N SER A 714 -34.56 5.12 12.08
CA SER A 714 -35.83 5.15 12.82
C SER A 714 -35.76 4.48 14.19
N GLU A 715 -34.85 3.51 14.37
CA GLU A 715 -34.54 2.90 15.67
C GLU A 715 -33.51 3.77 16.42
N ILE A 716 -32.47 4.24 15.73
CA ILE A 716 -31.46 5.16 16.28
C ILE A 716 -32.12 6.41 16.88
N ARG A 717 -33.09 7.01 16.17
CA ARG A 717 -33.83 8.20 16.65
C ARG A 717 -34.57 7.98 17.97
N ARG A 718 -34.97 6.74 18.31
CA ARG A 718 -35.64 6.43 19.59
C ARG A 718 -34.67 6.39 20.78
N LYS A 719 -33.37 6.24 20.51
CA LYS A 719 -32.29 6.27 21.51
C LYS A 719 -31.68 7.67 21.71
N LEU A 720 -32.10 8.68 20.94
CA LEU A 720 -31.59 10.05 21.06
C LEU A 720 -32.15 10.77 22.30
N PRO A 721 -31.38 11.67 22.94
CA PRO A 721 -31.89 12.48 24.04
C PRO A 721 -33.03 13.40 23.61
N ALA A 722 -34.12 13.44 24.40
CA ALA A 722 -35.17 14.43 24.22
C ALA A 722 -34.65 15.83 24.61
N VAL A 723 -34.93 16.85 23.77
CA VAL A 723 -34.53 18.23 24.00
C VAL A 723 -35.76 19.10 24.24
N GLU A 724 -35.92 19.62 25.45
CA GLU A 724 -36.98 20.58 25.77
C GLU A 724 -36.68 21.97 25.18
N THR A 725 -37.06 22.18 23.92
CA THR A 725 -36.98 23.50 23.29
C THR A 725 -38.23 24.33 23.60
N ALA A 726 -38.10 25.36 24.44
CA ALA A 726 -39.16 26.35 24.62
C ALA A 726 -39.51 27.00 23.25
N PRO A 727 -40.80 27.01 22.83
CA PRO A 727 -41.17 27.43 21.49
C PRO A 727 -40.85 28.91 21.27
N THR A 728 -40.05 29.22 20.25
CA THR A 728 -39.70 30.60 19.90
C THR A 728 -40.98 31.40 19.62
N PRO A 729 -41.29 32.45 20.41
CA PRO A 729 -42.53 33.20 20.23
C PRO A 729 -42.59 33.81 18.82
N TRP A 730 -43.74 33.66 18.15
CA TRP A 730 -43.85 33.93 16.72
C TRP A 730 -43.48 35.38 16.33
N TRP A 731 -43.67 36.34 17.25
CA TRP A 731 -43.29 37.73 17.07
C TRP A 731 -41.77 37.97 17.00
N ARG A 732 -40.93 37.11 17.59
CA ARG A 732 -39.46 37.12 17.38
C ARG A 732 -39.06 36.72 15.94
N ARG A 733 -40.01 36.45 15.04
CA ARG A 733 -39.79 36.25 13.59
C ARG A 733 -40.19 37.47 12.74
N LEU A 734 -40.79 38.51 13.34
CA LEU A 734 -41.17 39.74 12.64
C LEU A 734 -40.03 40.76 12.57
N TRP A 735 -39.17 40.76 13.61
CA TRP A 735 -38.04 41.67 13.77
C TRP A 735 -36.83 40.83 14.23
N PRO A 736 -35.88 40.53 13.32
CA PRO A 736 -34.65 39.80 13.63
C PRO A 736 -33.58 40.69 14.29
#